data_AF-A0A835Y071-F1
#
_entry.id   AF-A0A835Y071-F1
#
_cell.length_a   1.000
_cell.length_b   1.000
_cell.length_c   1.000
_cell.angle_alpha   90.00
_cell.angle_beta   90.00
_cell.angle_gamma   90.00
#
_symmetry.space_group_name_H-M   'P 1'
#
loop_
_entity.id
_entity.type
_entity.pdbx_description
1 polymer ?
#
loop_
_entity_poly.entity_id
_entity_poly.type
_entity_poly.pdbx_seq_one_letter_code
_entity_poly.pdbx_strand_id
1 'polypeptide(L)'
;MWSTNVFPVALGGNSGHAEPVVVAAVPAAGGRVFAIGHEGLVQGCCTAGDKLDRLILNAWRWLAQNRTSLRVGVLNSDYGDAMGRLKTALPGIAVTTTVMDMDAFAAGGSKNVDVFLIDSYFYEYTATHASAVKAWLSLPKKGLFVTGHAWYWSYSHASANLYTDLAINKVLWPLGFSLSTRAQDGFVDAPAGVPAVWPYYNALFAVTRMKEQLKGGTPLPQDALRPAWTALSSFMATLPPRADTSSYLELASVYAALTPLRGATITGFDHLAALDWTKLNPPPADVQAYVTKLLQLLSNVTGPYTPDFTASTFAIYAPKGFPVVLSKDEGAAIVAATEPAGGGRVVAFGHEAMISGCCSAGDSYDKLSVNAFRWASNRTKTVRIAGTADYMAVPLANIRKALRALAGGPSNVTTTAMTLDQFTAGASANVDVLWVDTYAEYTAVHVSAILTWLKARPNRGIIVSGHAWWWSYTHPNANVFTDLPANALLWPLGLAVSTFAPWGAQDAPTSPPSAWLWHNAAYSLPRIRAAKENASTPLPGNWVYAAANAGINVLTTVLPSRGNPRAAAAVAAMDDARATTGPVAGPDSPLDVKSSHPAEFLDVAMDAWAVRIRDLTNLKPSRSAAAYPGLPTPDAVARTTTLTFSTRNLVTPPNSQMPDVDTPTWRSTGLYAPPGKLITVTVATRVVLGKGLRVQIGAHTDDLSGKPQWARVPVVVSSWPLDNATLTIGSPMGGLIFFTLPRDCDLGLATVTVSGAVQAPRYELGKTNATAWRSTIRSYPAPWAELDSGKLTIMLPSSAIRQLSDPAPVLRHWNKVMDAMAVLGNIPTQRYRAERFLLDADISVGWMHAGYPIMAYDLPDVHNELLNLTYLQYSGAWGPYHEIGHQHQWADAQFSGTGESSNNVFVMYVMNVTGVPRARLDTGTPESRKPTRDEYFANGANWERDWGVFAALDTYLLLAEGFGWRFYRDVSAVYTSLPNRIWDEGERVQFFVRTTCSVSKRNLVPFFAKWNFPLTQATRDACGKLPAWAQDPMPRLVP
;
A
#
# COMPACT_ATOMS: atom_id res chain seq x y z
N MET A 1 25.19 -3.17 -12.31
CA MET A 1 26.61 -3.56 -12.47
C MET A 1 26.78 -4.41 -13.72
N TRP A 2 27.80 -4.16 -14.54
CA TRP A 2 27.99 -4.77 -15.86
C TRP A 2 29.45 -4.80 -16.36
N SER A 3 30.43 -4.51 -15.50
CA SER A 3 31.86 -4.70 -15.82
C SER A 3 32.43 -5.89 -15.06
N THR A 4 33.39 -6.61 -15.65
CA THR A 4 34.03 -7.79 -15.03
C THR A 4 34.72 -7.49 -13.70
N ASN A 5 35.05 -6.22 -13.44
CA ASN A 5 35.79 -5.80 -12.26
C ASN A 5 34.87 -5.35 -11.11
N VAL A 6 33.56 -5.19 -11.36
CA VAL A 6 32.60 -4.74 -10.34
C VAL A 6 31.96 -5.95 -9.67
N PHE A 7 31.95 -5.97 -8.34
CA PHE A 7 31.39 -7.05 -7.55
C PHE A 7 30.45 -6.55 -6.44
N PRO A 8 29.41 -7.31 -6.09
CA PRO A 8 28.49 -6.94 -5.03
C PRO A 8 29.18 -7.15 -3.68
N VAL A 9 28.82 -6.34 -2.69
CA VAL A 9 29.37 -6.42 -1.33
C VAL A 9 28.26 -6.70 -0.31
N ALA A 10 27.06 -6.15 -0.53
CA ALA A 10 25.89 -6.42 0.31
C ALA A 10 24.59 -6.32 -0.49
N LEU A 11 23.57 -7.05 -0.04
CA LEU A 11 22.24 -7.13 -0.64
C LEU A 11 21.18 -6.58 0.33
N GLY A 12 20.09 -6.00 -0.19
CA GLY A 12 18.97 -5.48 0.62
C GLY A 12 18.01 -6.57 1.09
N GLY A 13 17.41 -6.42 2.27
CA GLY A 13 16.69 -7.51 2.95
C GLY A 13 15.28 -7.17 3.47
N ASN A 14 14.24 -7.42 2.64
CA ASN A 14 12.92 -7.78 3.16
C ASN A 14 12.04 -8.58 2.15
N SER A 15 11.30 -9.55 2.70
CA SER A 15 10.17 -10.35 2.16
C SER A 15 9.97 -10.48 0.63
N GLY A 16 10.41 -11.61 0.05
CA GLY A 16 9.73 -12.22 -1.12
C GLY A 16 10.00 -11.62 -2.51
N HIS A 17 10.74 -10.51 -2.63
CA HIS A 17 11.16 -9.94 -3.92
C HIS A 17 12.69 -9.96 -4.07
N ALA A 18 13.19 -9.87 -5.30
CA ALA A 18 14.62 -9.94 -5.68
C ALA A 18 15.54 -9.22 -4.67
N GLU A 19 16.68 -9.81 -4.28
CA GLU A 19 17.66 -9.21 -3.36
C GLU A 19 18.55 -8.24 -4.16
N PRO A 20 18.29 -6.92 -4.23
CA PRO A 20 19.11 -6.06 -5.07
C PRO A 20 20.43 -5.73 -4.37
N VAL A 21 21.44 -5.38 -5.18
CA VAL A 21 22.74 -4.95 -4.67
C VAL A 21 22.62 -3.55 -4.09
N VAL A 22 22.82 -3.44 -2.77
CA VAL A 22 22.78 -2.15 -2.04
C VAL A 22 24.19 -1.61 -1.76
N VAL A 23 25.21 -2.46 -1.87
CA VAL A 23 26.63 -2.07 -1.79
C VAL A 23 27.41 -2.75 -2.91
N ALA A 24 28.18 -1.98 -3.67
CA ALA A 24 29.02 -2.47 -4.76
C ALA A 24 30.43 -1.87 -4.69
N ALA A 25 31.40 -2.61 -5.22
CA ALA A 25 32.78 -2.17 -5.25
C ALA A 25 33.46 -2.53 -6.58
N VAL A 26 34.46 -1.73 -6.97
CA VAL A 26 35.26 -1.97 -8.17
C VAL A 26 36.71 -1.49 -8.00
N PRO A 27 37.72 -2.30 -8.41
CA PRO A 27 39.05 -1.81 -8.68
C PRO A 27 39.02 -1.01 -10.00
N ALA A 28 39.27 0.29 -9.92
CA ALA A 28 39.42 1.18 -11.08
C ALA A 28 40.87 1.19 -11.58
N ALA A 29 41.12 1.67 -12.80
CA ALA A 29 42.43 1.59 -13.46
C ALA A 29 43.63 2.14 -12.65
N GLY A 30 43.41 3.17 -11.81
CA GLY A 30 44.40 3.69 -10.87
C GLY A 30 44.01 3.55 -9.39
N GLY A 31 42.78 3.18 -9.08
CA GLY A 31 42.21 3.32 -7.75
C GLY A 31 41.16 2.28 -7.39
N ARG A 32 40.38 2.56 -6.35
CA ARG A 32 39.27 1.70 -5.89
C ARG A 32 38.03 2.52 -5.64
N VAL A 33 36.86 2.01 -5.98
CA VAL A 33 35.58 2.66 -5.70
C VAL A 33 34.73 1.73 -4.85
N PHE A 34 34.18 2.26 -3.77
CA PHE A 34 33.22 1.60 -2.91
C PHE A 34 31.97 2.47 -2.85
N ALA A 35 30.80 1.91 -3.17
CA ALA A 35 29.55 2.65 -3.22
C ALA A 35 28.49 1.98 -2.35
N ILE A 36 27.81 2.78 -1.53
CA ILE A 36 26.69 2.39 -0.68
C ILE A 36 25.48 3.25 -1.00
N GLY A 37 24.30 2.65 -1.11
CA GLY A 37 23.11 3.32 -1.65
C GLY A 37 22.39 4.30 -0.71
N HIS A 38 22.94 4.60 0.47
CA HIS A 38 22.35 5.53 1.43
C HIS A 38 23.40 6.09 2.41
N GLU A 39 23.31 7.38 2.70
CA GLU A 39 24.21 8.17 3.55
C GLU A 39 24.07 7.93 5.03
N GLY A 40 22.84 7.73 5.52
CA GLY A 40 22.58 7.29 6.90
C GLY A 40 23.41 6.07 7.33
N LEU A 41 23.75 5.17 6.38
CA LEU A 41 24.59 4.00 6.65
C LEU A 41 26.04 4.37 7.00
N VAL A 42 26.55 5.48 6.45
CA VAL A 42 27.90 5.99 6.74
C VAL A 42 27.88 6.97 7.90
N GLN A 43 26.83 7.81 7.99
CA GLN A 43 26.65 8.80 9.05
C GLN A 43 26.50 8.17 10.44
N GLY A 44 25.92 6.96 10.55
CA GLY A 44 25.79 6.23 11.82
C GLY A 44 27.03 5.44 12.28
N CYS A 45 28.01 5.19 11.40
CA CYS A 45 29.27 4.50 11.74
C CYS A 45 30.19 5.42 12.57
N CYS A 46 31.11 5.00 13.45
CA CYS A 46 31.76 3.70 13.63
C CYS A 46 32.00 3.41 15.13
N THR A 47 30.93 3.32 15.92
CA THR A 47 30.96 3.31 17.39
C THR A 47 30.36 2.09 18.06
N ALA A 48 29.60 1.26 17.33
CA ALA A 48 28.82 0.15 17.87
C ALA A 48 29.53 -1.21 17.74
N GLY A 49 30.55 -1.33 16.87
CA GLY A 49 31.27 -2.59 16.65
C GLY A 49 30.43 -3.71 16.02
N ASP A 50 29.26 -3.33 15.51
CA ASP A 50 28.30 -4.19 14.82
C ASP A 50 28.80 -4.60 13.41
N LYS A 51 27.98 -5.35 12.66
CA LYS A 51 28.36 -5.86 11.34
C LYS A 51 28.53 -4.75 10.29
N LEU A 52 27.76 -3.66 10.39
CA LEU A 52 27.80 -2.55 9.44
C LEU A 52 29.04 -1.68 9.65
N ASP A 53 29.37 -1.38 10.91
CA ASP A 53 30.62 -0.71 11.28
C ASP A 53 31.83 -1.44 10.74
N ARG A 54 31.87 -2.77 10.92
CA ARG A 54 32.96 -3.61 10.40
C ARG A 54 33.04 -3.59 8.87
N LEU A 55 31.90 -3.60 8.18
CA LEU A 55 31.86 -3.49 6.72
C LEU A 55 32.46 -2.15 6.26
N ILE A 56 32.06 -1.05 6.88
CA ILE A 56 32.54 0.29 6.53
C ILE A 56 34.04 0.42 6.84
N LEU A 57 34.51 -0.04 8.00
CA LEU A 57 35.94 -0.05 8.33
C LEU A 57 36.76 -0.91 7.35
N ASN A 58 36.23 -2.05 6.92
CA ASN A 58 36.87 -2.88 5.89
C ASN A 58 36.88 -2.20 4.53
N ALA A 59 35.82 -1.47 4.16
CA ALA A 59 35.79 -0.65 2.95
C ALA A 59 36.88 0.42 2.99
N TRP A 60 37.02 1.13 4.10
CA TRP A 60 38.09 2.13 4.27
C TRP A 60 39.50 1.52 4.20
N ARG A 61 39.74 0.37 4.85
CA ARG A 61 41.02 -0.37 4.70
C ARG A 61 41.28 -0.81 3.27
N TRP A 62 40.23 -1.23 2.57
CA TRP A 62 40.32 -1.64 1.17
C TRP A 62 40.64 -0.44 0.28
N LEU A 63 40.02 0.72 0.48
CA LEU A 63 40.36 1.97 -0.22
C LEU A 63 41.77 2.47 0.14
N ALA A 64 42.24 2.19 1.37
CA ALA A 64 43.54 2.61 1.86
C ALA A 64 44.73 2.01 1.10
N GLN A 65 44.54 0.82 0.52
CA GLN A 65 45.56 0.11 -0.26
C GLN A 65 46.87 -0.08 0.52
N ASN A 66 46.76 -0.60 1.76
CA ASN A 66 47.86 -0.91 2.68
C ASN A 66 48.67 0.31 3.17
N ARG A 67 48.16 1.53 3.02
CA ARG A 67 48.80 2.70 3.62
C ARG A 67 48.63 2.72 5.13
N THR A 68 49.67 3.20 5.81
CA THR A 68 49.66 3.51 7.25
C THR A 68 49.20 4.94 7.54
N SER A 69 48.95 5.75 6.51
CA SER A 69 48.31 7.06 6.63
C SER A 69 47.39 7.36 5.44
N LEU A 70 46.28 8.05 5.69
CA LEU A 70 45.29 8.41 4.68
C LEU A 70 44.90 9.88 4.80
N ARG A 71 45.02 10.62 3.70
CA ARG A 71 44.43 11.94 3.55
C ARG A 71 43.04 11.77 2.93
N VAL A 72 41.99 12.04 3.68
CA VAL A 72 40.60 11.88 3.26
C VAL A 72 40.02 13.25 2.93
N GLY A 73 39.65 13.44 1.68
CA GLY A 73 38.80 14.55 1.30
C GLY A 73 37.35 14.19 1.56
N VAL A 74 36.58 15.12 2.08
CA VAL A 74 35.17 14.92 2.43
C VAL A 74 34.38 15.99 1.73
N LEU A 75 33.42 15.59 0.90
CA LEU A 75 32.45 16.51 0.34
C LEU A 75 31.59 17.03 1.49
N ASN A 76 31.62 18.35 1.72
CA ASN A 76 30.90 19.08 2.77
C ASN A 76 31.17 18.59 4.22
N SER A 77 30.55 19.25 5.19
CA SER A 77 30.73 18.99 6.62
C SER A 77 29.83 17.88 7.19
N ASP A 78 28.88 17.36 6.42
CA ASP A 78 27.80 16.48 6.92
C ASP A 78 28.31 15.09 7.34
N TYR A 79 29.55 14.75 6.99
CA TYR A 79 30.24 13.53 7.43
C TYR A 79 31.24 13.77 8.57
N GLY A 80 31.27 14.97 9.16
CA GLY A 80 32.27 15.37 10.17
C GLY A 80 32.39 14.38 11.33
N ASP A 81 31.27 13.92 11.87
CA ASP A 81 31.21 12.98 12.98
C ASP A 81 31.68 11.57 12.59
N ALA A 82 31.22 11.07 11.44
CA ALA A 82 31.67 9.78 10.90
C ALA A 82 33.19 9.78 10.65
N MET A 83 33.73 10.88 10.16
CA MET A 83 35.16 11.06 9.93
C MET A 83 35.95 11.22 11.22
N GLY A 84 35.38 11.87 12.24
CA GLY A 84 35.93 11.91 13.59
C GLY A 84 36.07 10.52 14.20
N ARG A 85 35.01 9.71 14.12
CA ARG A 85 35.02 8.31 14.58
C ARG A 85 35.99 7.44 13.79
N LEU A 86 36.04 7.61 12.47
CA LEU A 86 36.97 6.88 11.58
C LEU A 86 38.45 7.05 11.98
N LYS A 87 38.86 8.25 12.40
CA LYS A 87 40.24 8.52 12.87
C LYS A 87 40.65 7.64 14.05
N THR A 88 39.68 7.28 14.89
CA THR A 88 39.90 6.43 16.07
C THR A 88 39.67 4.95 15.79
N ALA A 89 38.77 4.62 14.85
CA ALA A 89 38.29 3.27 14.58
C ALA A 89 39.11 2.48 13.54
N LEU A 90 40.09 3.10 12.87
CA LEU A 90 41.02 2.44 11.93
C LEU A 90 42.40 2.18 12.58
N PRO A 91 42.56 1.12 13.40
CA PRO A 91 43.84 0.80 14.00
C PRO A 91 44.92 0.54 12.94
N GLY A 92 46.09 1.17 13.12
CA GLY A 92 47.25 1.05 12.22
C GLY A 92 47.25 1.99 11.01
N ILE A 93 46.25 2.87 10.85
CA ILE A 93 46.16 3.83 9.75
C ILE A 93 45.87 5.24 10.30
N ALA A 94 46.83 6.16 10.19
CA ALA A 94 46.66 7.56 10.59
C ALA A 94 45.81 8.32 9.58
N VAL A 95 44.61 8.78 9.97
CA VAL A 95 43.68 9.49 9.08
C VAL A 95 43.74 11.00 9.29
N THR A 96 43.99 11.77 8.24
CA THR A 96 43.80 13.22 8.20
C THR A 96 42.62 13.54 7.27
N THR A 97 41.79 14.50 7.66
CA THR A 97 40.56 14.83 6.92
C THR A 97 40.58 16.28 6.49
N THR A 98 40.18 16.54 5.25
CA THR A 98 40.01 17.89 4.71
C THR A 98 38.62 17.99 4.10
N VAL A 99 37.79 18.88 4.65
CA VAL A 99 36.51 19.22 4.03
C VAL A 99 36.81 20.08 2.80
N MET A 100 36.25 19.71 1.65
CA MET A 100 36.37 20.48 0.41
C MET A 100 35.13 20.27 -0.45
N ASP A 101 34.71 21.34 -1.11
CA ASP A 101 33.71 21.26 -2.16
C ASP A 101 34.33 20.78 -3.49
N MET A 102 33.49 20.66 -4.52
CA MET A 102 33.93 20.13 -5.80
C MET A 102 34.71 21.11 -6.65
N ASP A 103 34.47 22.40 -6.50
CA ASP A 103 35.24 23.44 -7.18
C ASP A 103 36.67 23.44 -6.64
N ALA A 104 36.85 23.35 -5.32
CA ALA A 104 38.14 23.21 -4.66
C ALA A 104 38.83 21.88 -5.02
N PHE A 105 38.08 20.78 -5.10
CA PHE A 105 38.60 19.49 -5.57
C PHE A 105 39.14 19.60 -7.01
N ALA A 106 38.38 20.20 -7.91
CA ALA A 106 38.73 20.37 -9.33
C ALA A 106 39.84 21.42 -9.55
N ALA A 107 39.89 22.48 -8.74
CA ALA A 107 40.91 23.53 -8.79
C ALA A 107 42.29 23.10 -8.25
N GLY A 108 42.47 21.81 -7.94
CA GLY A 108 43.75 21.20 -7.58
C GLY A 108 43.82 20.65 -6.16
N GLY A 109 42.77 20.82 -5.33
CA GLY A 109 42.68 20.23 -4.00
C GLY A 109 42.76 18.70 -4.00
N SER A 110 42.28 18.07 -5.08
CA SER A 110 42.36 16.62 -5.33
C SER A 110 43.78 16.02 -5.22
N LYS A 111 44.84 16.81 -5.43
CA LYS A 111 46.24 16.37 -5.29
C LYS A 111 46.60 15.97 -3.85
N ASN A 112 45.90 16.55 -2.88
CA ASN A 112 46.19 16.40 -1.46
C ASN A 112 45.36 15.31 -0.77
N VAL A 113 44.50 14.61 -1.51
CA VAL A 113 43.62 13.56 -0.96
C VAL A 113 43.93 12.20 -1.59
N ASP A 114 43.95 11.17 -0.76
CA ASP A 114 44.15 9.77 -1.11
C ASP A 114 42.81 9.04 -1.28
N VAL A 115 41.83 9.35 -0.43
CA VAL A 115 40.44 8.87 -0.54
C VAL A 115 39.50 10.07 -0.52
N PHE A 116 38.43 10.03 -1.32
CA PHE A 116 37.42 11.09 -1.38
C PHE A 116 36.05 10.50 -1.06
N LEU A 117 35.39 11.02 -0.03
CA LEU A 117 34.02 10.68 0.35
C LEU A 117 33.07 11.68 -0.30
N ILE A 118 32.16 11.16 -1.12
CA ILE A 118 31.22 11.92 -1.95
C ILE A 118 29.82 11.34 -1.79
N ASP A 119 28.82 12.20 -1.65
CA ASP A 119 27.42 11.76 -1.71
C ASP A 119 26.83 11.85 -3.11
N SER A 120 25.67 11.24 -3.30
CA SER A 120 24.93 11.27 -4.56
C SER A 120 24.05 12.51 -4.72
N TYR A 121 23.93 13.38 -3.73
CA TYR A 121 23.07 14.59 -3.72
C TYR A 121 23.74 15.78 -4.39
N PHE A 122 24.40 15.48 -5.48
CA PHE A 122 25.32 16.32 -6.20
C PHE A 122 24.55 17.33 -7.08
N TYR A 123 23.73 18.18 -6.47
CA TYR A 123 22.71 18.98 -7.15
C TYR A 123 23.28 20.13 -7.99
N GLU A 124 24.46 20.66 -7.66
CA GLU A 124 24.98 21.90 -8.29
C GLU A 124 26.19 21.72 -9.21
N TYR A 125 26.63 20.48 -9.47
CA TYR A 125 27.96 20.25 -10.05
C TYR A 125 27.96 19.63 -11.46
N THR A 126 28.69 20.29 -12.36
CA THR A 126 28.70 20.10 -13.83
C THR A 126 29.49 18.86 -14.31
N ALA A 127 29.42 18.57 -15.62
CA ALA A 127 30.24 17.53 -16.27
C ALA A 127 31.76 17.70 -16.06
N THR A 128 32.21 18.93 -15.78
CA THR A 128 33.59 19.26 -15.44
C THR A 128 34.04 18.59 -14.13
N HIS A 129 33.18 18.58 -13.11
CA HIS A 129 33.47 17.94 -11.82
C HIS A 129 33.60 16.42 -11.94
N ALA A 130 32.68 15.78 -12.67
CA ALA A 130 32.77 14.34 -12.96
C ALA A 130 34.09 13.99 -13.70
N SER A 131 34.55 14.87 -14.58
CA SER A 131 35.81 14.69 -15.30
C SER A 131 37.02 14.82 -14.39
N ALA A 132 37.00 15.76 -13.43
CA ALA A 132 38.05 15.92 -12.43
C ALA A 132 38.16 14.68 -11.51
N VAL A 133 37.03 14.13 -11.05
CA VAL A 133 37.01 12.90 -10.24
C VAL A 133 37.56 11.71 -11.03
N LYS A 134 37.17 11.57 -12.32
CA LYS A 134 37.68 10.51 -13.20
C LYS A 134 39.19 10.62 -13.43
N ALA A 135 39.71 11.82 -13.69
CA ALA A 135 41.14 12.07 -13.86
C ALA A 135 41.93 11.84 -12.56
N TRP A 136 41.33 12.14 -11.40
CA TRP A 136 41.93 11.83 -10.12
C TRP A 136 41.94 10.32 -9.84
N LEU A 137 40.83 9.61 -10.09
CA LEU A 137 40.73 8.16 -9.86
C LEU A 137 41.63 7.31 -10.77
N SER A 138 42.07 7.85 -11.91
CA SER A 138 43.04 7.17 -12.78
C SER A 138 44.47 7.23 -12.23
N LEU A 139 44.74 8.05 -11.22
CA LEU A 139 46.04 8.08 -10.53
C LEU A 139 46.19 6.88 -9.60
N PRO A 140 47.41 6.34 -9.44
CA PRO A 140 47.66 5.19 -8.60
C PRO A 140 47.29 5.46 -7.14
N LYS A 141 46.72 4.43 -6.51
CA LYS A 141 46.39 4.38 -5.09
C LYS A 141 45.33 5.42 -4.66
N LYS A 142 44.41 5.83 -5.54
CA LYS A 142 43.26 6.67 -5.15
C LYS A 142 42.04 5.84 -4.74
N GLY A 143 41.15 6.41 -3.93
CA GLY A 143 39.94 5.72 -3.46
C GLY A 143 38.70 6.62 -3.49
N LEU A 144 37.61 6.22 -4.14
CA LEU A 144 36.33 6.93 -4.05
C LEU A 144 35.38 6.17 -3.13
N PHE A 145 34.88 6.83 -2.09
CA PHE A 145 33.79 6.32 -1.27
C PHE A 145 32.54 7.09 -1.68
N VAL A 146 31.61 6.41 -2.34
CA VAL A 146 30.33 6.98 -2.78
C VAL A 146 29.24 6.58 -1.81
N THR A 147 28.41 7.54 -1.44
CA THR A 147 27.28 7.35 -0.55
C THR A 147 26.07 8.14 -1.06
N GLY A 148 24.91 8.06 -0.40
CA GLY A 148 23.71 8.79 -0.78
C GLY A 148 22.71 7.98 -1.61
N HIS A 149 21.43 8.33 -1.50
CA HIS A 149 20.36 7.68 -2.25
C HIS A 149 19.96 8.42 -3.53
N ALA A 150 19.75 7.64 -4.60
CA ALA A 150 19.39 8.17 -5.92
C ALA A 150 17.87 8.37 -6.12
N TRP A 151 17.02 7.80 -5.27
CA TRP A 151 15.56 7.89 -5.41
C TRP A 151 15.04 9.32 -5.20
N TYR A 152 15.51 10.02 -4.17
CA TYR A 152 15.11 11.40 -3.90
C TYR A 152 15.60 12.36 -4.98
N TRP A 153 16.83 12.17 -5.48
CA TRP A 153 17.32 12.97 -6.61
C TRP A 153 16.40 12.82 -7.83
N SER A 154 15.99 11.58 -8.14
CA SER A 154 15.06 11.31 -9.24
C SER A 154 13.67 11.89 -9.02
N TYR A 155 13.20 11.93 -7.77
CA TYR A 155 11.94 12.57 -7.39
C TYR A 155 12.02 14.10 -7.59
N SER A 156 13.10 14.72 -7.14
CA SER A 156 13.30 16.18 -7.21
C SER A 156 13.71 16.68 -8.61
N HIS A 157 14.05 15.77 -9.54
CA HIS A 157 14.46 16.07 -10.92
C HIS A 157 13.65 15.23 -11.92
N ALA A 158 12.32 15.27 -11.82
CA ALA A 158 11.42 14.41 -12.60
C ALA A 158 11.57 14.50 -14.14
N SER A 159 12.13 15.61 -14.65
CA SER A 159 12.43 15.80 -16.08
C SER A 159 13.84 15.38 -16.50
N ALA A 160 14.71 15.03 -15.55
CA ALA A 160 16.09 14.60 -15.80
C ALA A 160 16.21 13.08 -15.79
N ASN A 161 17.14 12.55 -16.59
CA ASN A 161 17.44 11.13 -16.63
C ASN A 161 18.51 10.79 -15.59
N LEU A 162 18.15 10.00 -14.58
CA LEU A 162 19.06 9.59 -13.49
C LEU A 162 20.41 9.03 -13.97
N TYR A 163 20.45 8.32 -15.10
CA TYR A 163 21.66 7.63 -15.53
C TYR A 163 22.60 8.54 -16.31
N THR A 164 22.05 9.53 -17.03
CA THR A 164 22.85 10.49 -17.81
C THR A 164 23.07 11.80 -17.09
N ASP A 165 22.19 12.21 -16.19
CA ASP A 165 22.14 13.57 -15.65
C ASP A 165 22.64 13.62 -14.21
N LEU A 166 22.48 12.55 -13.43
CA LEU A 166 23.08 12.44 -12.10
C LEU A 166 24.61 12.45 -12.22
N ALA A 167 25.26 13.46 -11.67
CA ALA A 167 26.70 13.68 -11.82
C ALA A 167 27.54 12.49 -11.33
N ILE A 168 27.16 11.84 -10.23
CA ILE A 168 27.90 10.69 -9.72
C ILE A 168 27.80 9.47 -10.66
N ASN A 169 26.66 9.28 -11.34
CA ASN A 169 26.54 8.23 -12.36
C ASN A 169 27.44 8.50 -13.58
N LYS A 170 27.76 9.76 -13.92
CA LYS A 170 28.78 10.08 -14.95
C LYS A 170 30.21 9.62 -14.58
N VAL A 171 30.47 9.36 -13.30
CA VAL A 171 31.73 8.81 -12.78
C VAL A 171 31.65 7.28 -12.65
N LEU A 172 30.54 6.76 -12.12
CA LEU A 172 30.37 5.33 -11.87
C LEU A 172 30.12 4.53 -13.16
N TRP A 173 29.39 5.10 -14.12
CA TRP A 173 28.95 4.42 -15.32
C TRP A 173 30.11 3.83 -16.14
N PRO A 174 31.19 4.58 -16.45
CA PRO A 174 32.36 4.02 -17.14
C PRO A 174 33.13 2.96 -16.33
N LEU A 175 32.90 2.87 -15.02
CA LEU A 175 33.47 1.82 -14.17
C LEU A 175 32.61 0.55 -14.18
N GLY A 176 31.44 0.60 -14.84
CA GLY A 176 30.56 -0.54 -15.05
C GLY A 176 29.48 -0.72 -13.99
N PHE A 177 29.07 0.32 -13.29
CA PHE A 177 27.89 0.29 -12.42
C PHE A 177 27.31 1.70 -12.20
N SER A 178 26.10 1.80 -11.65
CA SER A 178 25.42 3.07 -11.37
C SER A 178 24.48 2.92 -10.17
N LEU A 179 24.14 4.04 -9.55
CA LEU A 179 23.03 4.12 -8.59
C LEU A 179 21.69 4.14 -9.32
N SER A 180 20.68 3.48 -8.74
CA SER A 180 19.32 3.36 -9.30
C SER A 180 18.27 3.91 -8.33
N THR A 181 17.05 4.16 -8.81
CA THR A 181 15.93 4.66 -7.99
C THR A 181 15.28 3.60 -7.08
N ARG A 182 15.67 2.32 -7.17
CA ARG A 182 15.06 1.27 -6.34
C ARG A 182 15.56 1.38 -4.90
N ALA A 183 14.64 1.62 -3.96
CA ALA A 183 14.88 1.57 -2.53
C ALA A 183 14.62 0.16 -1.96
N GLN A 184 15.25 -0.16 -0.81
CA GLN A 184 15.03 -1.37 -0.03
C GLN A 184 15.20 -1.07 1.46
N ASP A 185 14.45 -1.78 2.29
CA ASP A 185 14.62 -1.79 3.73
C ASP A 185 15.55 -2.94 4.15
N GLY A 186 16.51 -2.66 5.03
CA GLY A 186 17.37 -3.66 5.66
C GLY A 186 18.51 -4.23 4.80
N PHE A 187 19.41 -4.98 5.44
CA PHE A 187 20.46 -5.79 4.80
C PHE A 187 20.15 -7.27 4.95
N VAL A 188 20.51 -8.07 3.94
CA VAL A 188 20.63 -9.52 4.12
C VAL A 188 21.96 -9.80 4.84
N ASP A 189 21.91 -10.63 5.87
CA ASP A 189 23.12 -11.11 6.54
C ASP A 189 24.07 -11.76 5.51
N ALA A 190 25.31 -11.29 5.47
CA ALA A 190 26.32 -11.88 4.60
C ALA A 190 26.56 -13.34 5.03
N PRO A 191 26.36 -14.33 4.15
CA PRO A 191 26.66 -15.73 4.45
C PRO A 191 28.17 -15.92 4.73
N ALA A 192 28.52 -17.00 5.45
CA ALA A 192 29.91 -17.32 5.74
C ALA A 192 30.66 -17.68 4.44
N GLY A 193 31.52 -16.77 3.95
CA GLY A 193 32.22 -16.89 2.67
C GLY A 193 31.48 -16.22 1.52
N VAL A 194 32.13 -16.07 0.36
CA VAL A 194 31.49 -15.53 -0.85
C VAL A 194 30.69 -16.66 -1.53
N PRO A 195 29.35 -16.62 -1.55
CA PRO A 195 28.55 -17.65 -2.21
C PRO A 195 28.89 -17.77 -3.70
N ALA A 196 28.82 -19.00 -4.21
CA ALA A 196 28.98 -19.28 -5.64
C ALA A 196 27.99 -18.49 -6.53
N VAL A 197 26.88 -18.00 -5.96
CA VAL A 197 25.85 -17.24 -6.67
C VAL A 197 26.14 -15.73 -6.80
N TRP A 198 27.08 -15.16 -6.04
CA TRP A 198 27.34 -13.71 -6.04
C TRP A 198 27.78 -13.12 -7.38
N PRO A 199 28.63 -13.80 -8.18
CA PRO A 199 28.98 -13.32 -9.51
C PRO A 199 27.78 -13.08 -10.42
N TYR A 200 26.65 -13.77 -10.20
CA TYR A 200 25.44 -13.62 -11.01
C TYR A 200 24.66 -12.33 -10.72
N TYR A 201 24.99 -11.57 -9.67
CA TYR A 201 24.50 -10.19 -9.49
C TYR A 201 25.19 -9.17 -10.42
N ASN A 202 26.14 -9.61 -11.24
CA ASN A 202 26.74 -8.83 -12.32
C ASN A 202 26.12 -9.20 -13.67
N ALA A 203 25.56 -8.22 -14.39
CA ALA A 203 24.81 -8.46 -15.62
C ALA A 203 25.67 -9.08 -16.74
N LEU A 204 26.93 -8.66 -16.87
CA LEU A 204 27.84 -9.21 -17.88
C LEU A 204 28.22 -10.66 -17.56
N PHE A 205 28.46 -10.96 -16.28
CA PHE A 205 28.72 -12.34 -15.84
C PHE A 205 27.51 -13.23 -16.08
N ALA A 206 26.32 -12.80 -15.65
CA ALA A 206 25.06 -13.52 -15.85
C ALA A 206 24.81 -13.86 -17.33
N VAL A 207 24.92 -12.86 -18.22
CA VAL A 207 24.73 -13.04 -19.67
C VAL A 207 25.78 -13.97 -20.27
N THR A 208 27.03 -13.87 -19.82
CA THR A 208 28.12 -14.73 -20.31
C THR A 208 27.85 -16.19 -19.97
N ARG A 209 27.39 -16.49 -18.75
CA ARG A 209 27.04 -17.85 -18.32
C ARG A 209 25.79 -18.38 -19.02
N MET A 210 24.77 -17.53 -19.22
CA MET A 210 23.58 -17.89 -20.01
C MET A 210 23.93 -18.27 -21.45
N LYS A 211 24.86 -17.56 -22.09
CA LYS A 211 25.35 -17.93 -23.44
C LYS A 211 26.09 -19.25 -23.47
N GLU A 212 26.95 -19.51 -22.49
CA GLU A 212 27.71 -20.76 -22.40
C GLU A 212 26.74 -21.93 -22.31
N GLN A 213 25.70 -21.81 -21.46
CA GLN A 213 24.61 -22.78 -21.38
C GLN A 213 23.89 -22.95 -22.73
N LEU A 214 23.53 -21.86 -23.42
CA LEU A 214 22.87 -21.94 -24.74
C LEU A 214 23.72 -22.62 -25.82
N LYS A 215 25.05 -22.67 -25.66
CA LYS A 215 25.97 -23.40 -26.53
C LYS A 215 26.20 -24.85 -26.08
N GLY A 216 25.35 -25.39 -25.20
CA GLY A 216 25.47 -26.76 -24.67
C GLY A 216 26.37 -26.88 -23.43
N GLY A 217 26.76 -25.76 -22.82
CA GLY A 217 27.51 -25.74 -21.57
C GLY A 217 26.65 -26.09 -20.34
N THR A 218 27.30 -26.21 -19.19
CA THR A 218 26.65 -26.54 -17.91
C THR A 218 25.51 -25.56 -17.59
N PRO A 219 24.31 -26.05 -17.22
CA PRO A 219 23.21 -25.19 -16.81
C PRO A 219 23.57 -24.29 -15.63
N LEU A 220 22.97 -23.10 -15.60
CA LEU A 220 22.96 -22.23 -14.43
C LEU A 220 22.44 -23.00 -13.21
N PRO A 221 23.15 -22.95 -12.06
CA PRO A 221 22.62 -23.42 -10.80
C PRO A 221 21.27 -22.77 -10.51
N GLN A 222 20.32 -23.53 -9.95
CA GLN A 222 18.94 -23.05 -9.73
C GLN A 222 18.89 -21.83 -8.81
N ASP A 223 19.80 -21.78 -7.84
CA ASP A 223 20.03 -20.67 -6.90
C ASP A 223 20.70 -19.45 -7.56
N ALA A 224 21.33 -19.61 -8.73
CA ALA A 224 21.93 -18.52 -9.51
C ALA A 224 20.93 -17.82 -10.45
N LEU A 225 19.76 -18.42 -10.72
CA LEU A 225 18.76 -17.87 -11.65
C LEU A 225 18.18 -16.54 -11.16
N ARG A 226 17.83 -16.45 -9.87
CA ARG A 226 17.26 -15.23 -9.27
C ARG A 226 18.27 -14.08 -9.21
N PRO A 227 19.52 -14.27 -8.77
CA PRO A 227 20.58 -13.26 -8.89
C PRO A 227 20.81 -12.79 -10.33
N ALA A 228 20.90 -13.72 -11.28
CA ALA A 228 21.11 -13.40 -12.70
C ALA A 228 19.97 -12.56 -13.28
N TRP A 229 18.72 -12.91 -12.96
CA TRP A 229 17.54 -12.15 -13.34
C TRP A 229 17.53 -10.76 -12.73
N THR A 230 17.87 -10.65 -11.45
CA THR A 230 17.93 -9.37 -10.71
C THR A 230 18.97 -8.43 -11.31
N ALA A 231 20.16 -8.95 -11.64
CA ALA A 231 21.22 -8.20 -12.29
C ALA A 231 20.80 -7.68 -13.67
N LEU A 232 20.16 -8.54 -14.46
CA LEU A 232 19.75 -8.22 -15.83
C LEU A 232 18.59 -7.24 -15.88
N SER A 233 17.54 -7.47 -15.09
CA SER A 233 16.40 -6.55 -14.99
C SER A 233 16.82 -5.16 -14.51
N SER A 234 17.69 -5.10 -13.50
CA SER A 234 18.22 -3.84 -13.00
C SER A 234 19.09 -3.14 -14.04
N PHE A 235 19.95 -3.87 -14.75
CA PHE A 235 20.78 -3.31 -15.82
C PHE A 235 19.96 -2.79 -17.00
N MET A 236 18.95 -3.54 -17.45
CA MET A 236 18.06 -3.13 -18.54
C MET A 236 17.27 -1.87 -18.20
N ALA A 237 16.83 -1.73 -16.94
CA ALA A 237 16.18 -0.51 -16.46
C ALA A 237 17.11 0.71 -16.42
N THR A 238 18.43 0.50 -16.45
CA THR A 238 19.44 1.57 -16.39
C THR A 238 19.92 2.07 -17.75
N LEU A 239 19.45 1.51 -18.87
CA LEU A 239 19.95 1.85 -20.21
C LEU A 239 19.42 3.22 -20.68
N PRO A 240 20.29 4.17 -21.08
CA PRO A 240 19.85 5.44 -21.63
C PRO A 240 19.25 5.29 -23.05
N PRO A 241 18.37 6.21 -23.49
CA PRO A 241 17.87 6.26 -24.87
C PRO A 241 19.01 6.37 -25.90
N ARG A 242 18.82 5.80 -27.10
CA ARG A 242 19.81 5.54 -28.19
C ARG A 242 20.64 6.72 -28.75
N ALA A 243 20.77 7.86 -28.08
CA ALA A 243 21.29 9.10 -28.68
C ALA A 243 22.80 9.39 -28.45
N ASP A 244 23.56 8.64 -27.64
CA ASP A 244 25.00 8.88 -27.44
C ASP A 244 25.84 7.65 -27.86
N THR A 245 26.59 7.81 -28.95
CA THR A 245 27.39 6.76 -29.60
C THR A 245 28.74 6.48 -28.94
N SER A 246 29.20 7.33 -28.02
CA SER A 246 30.50 7.15 -27.35
C SER A 246 30.45 6.16 -26.19
N SER A 247 29.32 6.13 -25.48
CA SER A 247 29.01 5.19 -24.39
C SER A 247 28.72 3.75 -24.88
N TYR A 248 28.58 3.55 -26.19
CA TYR A 248 28.17 2.28 -26.80
C TYR A 248 29.30 1.28 -27.05
N LEU A 249 30.58 1.70 -27.01
CA LEU A 249 31.72 0.83 -27.34
C LEU A 249 32.04 -0.21 -26.25
N GLU A 250 31.86 0.12 -24.96
CA GLU A 250 31.97 -0.87 -23.87
C GLU A 250 30.70 -1.73 -23.75
N LEU A 251 29.53 -1.10 -23.96
CA LEU A 251 28.25 -1.79 -24.07
C LEU A 251 28.19 -2.75 -25.26
N ALA A 252 29.05 -2.61 -26.27
CA ALA A 252 29.10 -3.49 -27.44
C ALA A 252 29.43 -4.94 -27.03
N SER A 253 30.16 -5.18 -25.94
CA SER A 253 30.45 -6.52 -25.43
C SER A 253 29.20 -7.17 -24.80
N VAL A 254 28.46 -6.43 -23.97
CA VAL A 254 27.17 -6.85 -23.40
C VAL A 254 26.09 -6.92 -24.48
N TYR A 255 26.05 -6.00 -25.46
CA TYR A 255 25.12 -6.02 -26.59
C TYR A 255 25.42 -7.13 -27.58
N ALA A 256 26.69 -7.32 -27.99
CA ALA A 256 27.12 -8.46 -28.81
C ALA A 256 26.92 -9.76 -28.05
N ALA A 257 26.95 -9.71 -26.72
CA ALA A 257 26.59 -10.83 -25.89
C ALA A 257 25.09 -11.09 -25.80
N LEU A 258 24.33 -10.02 -25.75
CA LEU A 258 22.91 -10.04 -25.92
C LEU A 258 22.55 -10.33 -27.37
N THR A 259 23.42 -10.28 -28.39
CA THR A 259 23.04 -10.46 -29.81
C THR A 259 22.59 -11.88 -30.16
N PRO A 260 23.24 -12.96 -29.69
CA PRO A 260 22.67 -14.31 -29.76
C PRO A 260 21.41 -14.45 -28.90
N LEU A 261 21.30 -13.65 -27.83
CA LEU A 261 20.12 -13.50 -26.99
C LEU A 261 19.18 -12.37 -27.48
N ARG A 262 19.37 -11.78 -28.68
CA ARG A 262 18.59 -10.63 -29.18
C ARG A 262 17.28 -11.11 -29.81
N GLY A 263 17.05 -12.42 -29.78
CA GLY A 263 15.74 -13.03 -29.81
C GLY A 263 15.12 -13.25 -28.41
N ALA A 264 15.78 -12.81 -27.32
CA ALA A 264 15.44 -13.11 -25.93
C ALA A 264 15.59 -11.92 -24.95
N THR A 265 15.61 -10.67 -25.43
CA THR A 265 15.30 -9.49 -24.60
C THR A 265 14.02 -8.87 -25.11
N ILE A 266 12.99 -8.89 -24.27
CA ILE A 266 11.61 -8.64 -24.62
C ILE A 266 11.04 -7.55 -23.70
N THR A 267 11.24 -6.30 -24.06
CA THR A 267 10.36 -5.22 -23.59
C THR A 267 9.53 -4.82 -24.79
N GLY A 268 8.24 -5.16 -24.78
CA GLY A 268 7.30 -4.95 -25.88
C GLY A 268 6.58 -6.24 -26.30
N PHE A 269 5.36 -6.10 -26.83
CA PHE A 269 4.51 -7.23 -27.23
C PHE A 269 5.02 -8.00 -28.47
N ASP A 270 6.12 -7.55 -29.08
CA ASP A 270 6.71 -8.14 -30.29
C ASP A 270 7.19 -9.60 -30.14
N HIS A 271 7.31 -10.08 -28.90
CA HIS A 271 7.85 -11.41 -28.61
C HIS A 271 6.81 -12.50 -28.38
N LEU A 272 5.54 -12.13 -28.32
CA LEU A 272 4.47 -13.10 -28.53
C LEU A 272 4.58 -13.79 -29.90
N ALA A 273 5.11 -13.09 -30.90
CA ALA A 273 5.23 -13.62 -32.25
C ALA A 273 6.54 -14.40 -32.48
N ALA A 274 7.57 -14.17 -31.64
CA ALA A 274 8.93 -14.71 -31.80
C ALA A 274 9.26 -15.89 -30.87
N LEU A 275 8.40 -16.19 -29.88
CA LEU A 275 8.53 -17.40 -29.05
C LEU A 275 8.32 -18.65 -29.93
N ASP A 276 9.29 -19.56 -29.93
CA ASP A 276 9.13 -20.89 -30.50
C ASP A 276 8.22 -21.73 -29.60
N TRP A 277 6.91 -21.57 -29.80
CA TRP A 277 5.83 -22.22 -29.05
C TRP A 277 5.88 -23.76 -29.12
N THR A 278 6.69 -24.33 -30.02
CA THR A 278 6.89 -25.78 -30.16
C THR A 278 7.87 -26.35 -29.14
N LYS A 279 8.64 -25.50 -28.44
CA LYS A 279 9.58 -25.90 -27.37
C LYS A 279 8.94 -25.92 -25.97
N LEU A 280 7.74 -25.34 -25.82
CA LEU A 280 6.82 -25.66 -24.74
C LEU A 280 6.03 -26.89 -25.19
N ASN A 281 6.34 -28.06 -24.64
CA ASN A 281 5.60 -29.30 -24.86
C ASN A 281 4.09 -29.01 -24.79
N PRO A 282 3.29 -29.39 -25.82
CA PRO A 282 2.33 -28.49 -26.46
C PRO A 282 1.35 -27.83 -25.46
N PRO A 283 1.20 -26.50 -25.48
CA PRO A 283 0.18 -25.85 -24.68
C PRO A 283 -1.21 -26.34 -25.14
N PRO A 284 -2.18 -26.52 -24.21
CA PRO A 284 -3.55 -26.88 -24.54
C PRO A 284 -4.13 -26.04 -25.70
N ALA A 285 -4.95 -26.66 -26.56
CA ALA A 285 -5.44 -26.03 -27.80
C ALA A 285 -6.18 -24.70 -27.58
N ASP A 286 -6.82 -24.54 -26.42
CA ASP A 286 -7.47 -23.31 -25.98
C ASP A 286 -6.46 -22.18 -25.71
N VAL A 287 -5.29 -22.48 -25.13
CA VAL A 287 -4.20 -21.51 -24.91
C VAL A 287 -3.64 -21.04 -26.25
N GLN A 288 -3.42 -21.94 -27.22
CA GLN A 288 -2.92 -21.57 -28.55
C GLN A 288 -3.90 -20.65 -29.30
N ALA A 289 -5.19 -20.98 -29.25
CA ALA A 289 -6.24 -20.18 -29.86
C ALA A 289 -6.33 -18.79 -29.24
N TYR A 290 -6.14 -18.67 -27.92
CA TYR A 290 -6.08 -17.38 -27.23
C TYR A 290 -4.84 -16.56 -27.64
N VAL A 291 -3.64 -17.14 -27.60
CA VAL A 291 -2.38 -16.45 -27.97
C VAL A 291 -2.45 -15.88 -29.38
N THR A 292 -3.04 -16.63 -30.32
CA THR A 292 -3.23 -16.17 -31.71
C THR A 292 -4.12 -14.92 -31.79
N LYS A 293 -5.20 -14.86 -31.01
CA LYS A 293 -6.11 -13.69 -30.99
C LYS A 293 -5.46 -12.50 -30.30
N LEU A 294 -4.75 -12.76 -29.21
CA LEU A 294 -4.01 -11.74 -28.48
C LEU A 294 -2.96 -11.06 -29.38
N LEU A 295 -2.24 -11.87 -30.16
CA LEU A 295 -1.27 -11.40 -31.16
C LEU A 295 -1.88 -10.49 -32.22
N GLN A 296 -3.11 -10.75 -32.64
CA GLN A 296 -3.82 -9.88 -33.59
C GLN A 296 -4.09 -8.50 -32.97
N LEU A 297 -4.43 -8.45 -31.69
CA LEU A 297 -4.71 -7.21 -30.96
C LEU A 297 -3.43 -6.43 -30.62
N LEU A 298 -2.32 -7.13 -30.37
CA LEU A 298 -1.06 -6.53 -29.93
C LEU A 298 -0.01 -6.40 -31.05
N SER A 299 -0.40 -6.69 -32.30
CA SER A 299 0.46 -6.54 -33.47
C SER A 299 1.06 -5.14 -33.55
N ASN A 300 2.40 -5.05 -33.57
CA ASN A 300 3.20 -3.82 -33.64
C ASN A 300 3.06 -2.87 -32.43
N VAL A 301 2.51 -3.35 -31.30
CA VAL A 301 2.46 -2.61 -30.04
C VAL A 301 3.77 -2.83 -29.29
N THR A 302 4.67 -1.84 -29.29
CA THR A 302 6.10 -2.07 -28.97
C THR A 302 6.60 -1.36 -27.70
N GLY A 303 5.76 -0.60 -26.99
CA GLY A 303 6.18 0.23 -25.84
C GLY A 303 5.33 0.06 -24.57
N PRO A 304 5.85 0.43 -23.38
CA PRO A 304 5.13 0.35 -22.11
C PRO A 304 3.87 1.23 -22.12
N TYR A 305 2.80 0.74 -21.49
CA TYR A 305 1.58 1.50 -21.29
C TYR A 305 1.77 2.38 -20.05
N THR A 306 2.14 3.65 -20.24
CA THR A 306 2.25 4.63 -19.15
C THR A 306 1.09 5.61 -19.24
N PRO A 307 -0.12 5.24 -18.81
CA PRO A 307 -1.20 6.22 -18.76
C PRO A 307 -1.00 7.17 -17.58
N ASP A 308 -1.18 8.47 -17.81
CA ASP A 308 -1.41 9.49 -16.76
C ASP A 308 -2.84 9.42 -16.18
N PHE A 309 -3.50 8.26 -16.30
CA PHE A 309 -4.88 8.04 -15.88
C PHE A 309 -5.05 6.66 -15.25
N THR A 310 -6.07 6.53 -14.39
CA THR A 310 -6.33 5.30 -13.65
C THR A 310 -7.44 4.51 -14.32
N ALA A 311 -7.12 3.33 -14.86
CA ALA A 311 -8.09 2.47 -15.52
C ALA A 311 -8.84 1.58 -14.53
N SER A 312 -10.12 1.34 -14.82
CA SER A 312 -10.90 0.28 -14.20
C SER A 312 -10.45 -1.10 -14.69
N THR A 313 -10.66 -2.13 -13.87
CA THR A 313 -10.40 -3.51 -14.26
C THR A 313 -11.64 -4.24 -14.76
N PHE A 314 -11.43 -5.34 -15.47
CA PHE A 314 -12.47 -6.21 -15.98
C PHE A 314 -12.45 -7.58 -15.30
N ALA A 315 -13.64 -8.06 -14.95
CA ALA A 315 -13.87 -9.47 -14.75
C ALA A 315 -14.20 -10.17 -16.06
N ILE A 316 -13.60 -11.34 -16.25
CA ILE A 316 -13.72 -12.13 -17.47
C ILE A 316 -14.22 -13.52 -17.08
N TYR A 317 -15.36 -13.91 -17.62
CA TYR A 317 -15.99 -15.23 -17.36
C TYR A 317 -16.68 -15.79 -18.62
N ALA A 318 -16.46 -15.18 -19.78
CA ALA A 318 -16.81 -15.79 -21.06
C ALA A 318 -15.87 -16.98 -21.34
N PRO A 319 -16.36 -18.13 -21.81
CA PRO A 319 -15.49 -19.25 -22.23
C PRO A 319 -14.47 -18.86 -23.32
N LYS A 320 -14.79 -17.87 -24.15
CA LYS A 320 -13.89 -17.30 -25.17
C LYS A 320 -13.39 -15.88 -24.83
N GLY A 321 -13.56 -15.48 -23.57
CA GLY A 321 -13.04 -14.22 -23.04
C GLY A 321 -11.55 -14.33 -22.73
N PHE A 322 -10.84 -13.22 -22.86
CA PHE A 322 -9.42 -13.17 -22.54
C PHE A 322 -8.97 -11.74 -22.26
N PRO A 323 -7.99 -11.55 -21.35
CA PRO A 323 -7.39 -10.24 -21.18
C PRO A 323 -6.49 -9.88 -22.36
N VAL A 324 -6.40 -8.59 -22.64
CA VAL A 324 -5.58 -8.02 -23.70
C VAL A 324 -4.42 -7.21 -23.11
N VAL A 325 -4.69 -6.47 -22.03
CA VAL A 325 -3.71 -5.70 -21.27
C VAL A 325 -3.98 -5.90 -19.77
N LEU A 326 -2.92 -6.11 -18.99
CA LEU A 326 -2.97 -6.24 -17.54
C LEU A 326 -2.47 -4.96 -16.85
N SER A 327 -2.88 -4.76 -15.60
CA SER A 327 -2.33 -3.73 -14.70
C SER A 327 -0.84 -3.96 -14.41
N LYS A 328 -0.14 -2.93 -13.88
CA LYS A 328 1.30 -2.98 -13.54
C LYS A 328 1.75 -4.24 -12.80
N ASP A 329 1.02 -4.63 -11.75
CA ASP A 329 1.38 -5.80 -10.93
C ASP A 329 0.89 -7.13 -11.53
N GLU A 330 0.42 -7.09 -12.79
CA GLU A 330 -0.25 -8.18 -13.49
C GLU A 330 -1.43 -8.78 -12.73
N GLY A 331 -1.96 -8.05 -11.75
CA GLY A 331 -3.05 -8.51 -10.90
C GLY A 331 -4.38 -8.60 -11.64
N ALA A 332 -4.67 -7.70 -12.57
CA ALA A 332 -6.00 -7.61 -13.17
C ALA A 332 -5.98 -7.15 -14.64
N ALA A 333 -7.00 -7.52 -15.38
CA ALA A 333 -7.19 -7.09 -16.77
C ALA A 333 -7.76 -5.68 -16.81
N ILE A 334 -7.17 -4.79 -17.59
CA ILE A 334 -7.67 -3.41 -17.82
C ILE A 334 -8.15 -3.21 -19.26
N VAL A 335 -7.82 -4.14 -20.14
CA VAL A 335 -8.44 -4.31 -21.46
C VAL A 335 -8.80 -5.78 -21.58
N ALA A 336 -10.03 -6.07 -21.95
CA ALA A 336 -10.54 -7.42 -22.10
C ALA A 336 -11.24 -7.58 -23.45
N ALA A 337 -11.19 -8.79 -24.02
CA ALA A 337 -11.85 -9.12 -25.25
C ALA A 337 -12.62 -10.44 -25.13
N THR A 338 -13.65 -10.62 -25.95
CA THR A 338 -14.44 -11.86 -26.00
C THR A 338 -15.08 -12.07 -27.36
N GLU A 339 -15.35 -13.35 -27.66
CA GLU A 339 -16.15 -13.80 -28.80
C GLU A 339 -17.43 -14.47 -28.28
N PRO A 340 -18.54 -13.73 -28.13
CA PRO A 340 -19.78 -14.25 -27.57
C PRO A 340 -20.35 -15.44 -28.35
N ALA A 341 -21.09 -16.30 -27.65
CA ALA A 341 -21.82 -17.39 -28.28
C ALA A 341 -22.89 -16.81 -29.24
N GLY A 342 -22.85 -17.26 -30.50
CA GLY A 342 -23.70 -16.75 -31.58
C GLY A 342 -23.00 -15.81 -32.57
N GLY A 343 -21.77 -15.38 -32.28
CA GLY A 343 -20.94 -14.58 -33.20
C GLY A 343 -20.76 -13.13 -32.78
N GLY A 344 -19.84 -12.46 -33.48
CA GLY A 344 -19.39 -11.10 -33.18
C GLY A 344 -18.19 -11.06 -32.23
N ARG A 345 -17.65 -9.86 -32.02
CA ARG A 345 -16.42 -9.63 -31.23
C ARG A 345 -16.53 -8.39 -30.36
N VAL A 346 -16.01 -8.44 -29.14
CA VAL A 346 -16.09 -7.33 -28.18
C VAL A 346 -14.70 -7.04 -27.65
N VAL A 347 -14.31 -5.76 -27.61
CA VAL A 347 -13.12 -5.28 -26.91
C VAL A 347 -13.55 -4.16 -25.96
N ALA A 348 -13.16 -4.27 -24.69
CA ALA A 348 -13.51 -3.32 -23.65
C ALA A 348 -12.24 -2.71 -23.05
N PHE A 349 -12.23 -1.38 -22.93
CA PHE A 349 -11.14 -0.58 -22.38
C PHE A 349 -11.57 0.02 -21.04
N GLY A 350 -10.74 -0.13 -20.02
CA GLY A 350 -11.06 0.28 -18.64
C GLY A 350 -10.99 1.78 -18.40
N HIS A 351 -10.65 2.56 -19.42
CA HIS A 351 -10.68 4.02 -19.39
C HIS A 351 -10.83 4.57 -20.81
N GLU A 352 -11.62 5.60 -20.99
CA GLU A 352 -11.87 6.27 -22.26
C GLU A 352 -10.60 6.92 -22.83
N ALA A 353 -9.71 7.44 -21.98
CA ALA A 353 -8.42 8.01 -22.40
C ALA A 353 -7.50 7.03 -23.14
N MET A 354 -7.71 5.71 -22.98
CA MET A 354 -6.95 4.71 -23.76
C MET A 354 -7.26 4.74 -25.25
N ILE A 355 -8.38 5.36 -25.64
CA ILE A 355 -8.91 5.34 -27.00
C ILE A 355 -9.35 6.72 -27.50
N SER A 356 -9.64 7.67 -26.61
CA SER A 356 -10.11 9.02 -26.96
C SER A 356 -9.02 9.91 -27.55
N GLY A 357 -7.74 9.70 -27.17
CA GLY A 357 -6.59 10.36 -27.78
C GLY A 357 -6.17 9.79 -29.14
N CYS A 358 -6.75 8.65 -29.55
CA CYS A 358 -6.41 8.00 -30.80
C CYS A 358 -6.78 8.91 -32.00
N CYS A 359 -5.98 9.01 -33.06
CA CYS A 359 -4.81 8.22 -33.43
C CYS A 359 -3.72 9.11 -34.05
N SER A 360 -3.41 10.23 -33.37
CA SER A 360 -2.53 11.26 -33.92
C SER A 360 -1.04 11.08 -33.57
N ALA A 361 -0.73 10.31 -32.52
CA ALA A 361 0.63 10.17 -32.01
C ALA A 361 1.39 8.97 -32.61
N GLY A 362 0.67 7.98 -33.14
CA GLY A 362 1.25 6.74 -33.67
C GLY A 362 1.87 5.84 -32.60
N ASP A 363 1.52 6.06 -31.34
CA ASP A 363 2.06 5.34 -30.18
C ASP A 363 1.40 3.96 -29.97
N SER A 364 1.72 3.30 -28.85
CA SER A 364 1.16 1.98 -28.51
C SER A 364 -0.36 1.99 -28.30
N TYR A 365 -0.95 3.09 -27.80
CA TYR A 365 -2.40 3.21 -27.60
C TYR A 365 -3.13 3.34 -28.93
N ASP A 366 -2.56 4.11 -29.85
CA ASP A 366 -3.09 4.29 -31.20
C ASP A 366 -3.13 2.95 -31.94
N LYS A 367 -2.03 2.18 -31.87
CA LYS A 367 -1.93 0.88 -32.52
C LYS A 367 -2.88 -0.15 -31.90
N LEU A 368 -2.95 -0.22 -30.57
CA LEU A 368 -3.89 -1.11 -29.87
C LEU A 368 -5.34 -0.77 -30.25
N SER A 369 -5.71 0.51 -30.22
CA SER A 369 -7.05 0.98 -30.59
C SER A 369 -7.41 0.57 -32.02
N VAL A 370 -6.51 0.82 -32.96
CA VAL A 370 -6.72 0.47 -34.38
C VAL A 370 -6.82 -1.05 -34.58
N ASN A 371 -5.99 -1.83 -33.90
CA ASN A 371 -6.07 -3.29 -33.91
C ASN A 371 -7.39 -3.78 -33.31
N ALA A 372 -7.89 -3.15 -32.24
CA ALA A 372 -9.17 -3.47 -31.63
C ALA A 372 -10.34 -3.27 -32.60
N PHE A 373 -10.41 -2.16 -33.35
CA PHE A 373 -11.43 -1.96 -34.37
C PHE A 373 -11.34 -2.96 -35.54
N ARG A 374 -10.12 -3.30 -35.99
CA ARG A 374 -9.90 -4.34 -37.01
C ARG A 374 -10.35 -5.71 -36.53
N TRP A 375 -9.97 -6.06 -35.31
CA TRP A 375 -10.32 -7.33 -34.71
C TRP A 375 -11.83 -7.41 -34.51
N ALA A 376 -12.47 -6.39 -33.93
CA ALA A 376 -13.90 -6.32 -33.67
C ALA A 376 -14.74 -6.41 -34.96
N SER A 377 -14.33 -5.72 -36.04
CA SER A 377 -15.03 -5.79 -37.34
C SER A 377 -14.81 -7.11 -38.09
N ASN A 378 -13.74 -7.85 -37.76
CA ASN A 378 -13.26 -9.01 -38.52
C ASN A 378 -13.12 -8.69 -40.03
N ARG A 379 -12.74 -7.45 -40.37
CA ARG A 379 -12.58 -6.95 -41.75
C ARG A 379 -11.32 -6.13 -41.91
N THR A 380 -10.72 -6.19 -43.09
CA THR A 380 -9.43 -5.53 -43.38
C THR A 380 -9.54 -4.35 -44.34
N LYS A 381 -10.61 -4.23 -45.15
CA LYS A 381 -10.75 -3.20 -46.20
C LYS A 381 -11.99 -2.30 -46.12
N THR A 382 -13.09 -2.76 -45.52
CA THR A 382 -14.37 -2.03 -45.44
C THR A 382 -14.93 -2.16 -44.03
N VAL A 383 -14.94 -1.07 -43.27
CA VAL A 383 -15.39 -1.05 -41.87
C VAL A 383 -16.29 0.16 -41.66
N ARG A 384 -17.54 -0.09 -41.25
CA ARG A 384 -18.52 0.96 -40.96
C ARG A 384 -18.69 1.07 -39.45
N ILE A 385 -18.26 2.19 -38.89
CA ILE A 385 -18.19 2.40 -37.44
C ILE A 385 -19.29 3.38 -37.03
N ALA A 386 -20.06 3.03 -36.00
CA ALA A 386 -20.98 3.92 -35.33
C ALA A 386 -20.48 4.24 -33.93
N GLY A 387 -20.62 5.48 -33.46
CA GLY A 387 -20.33 5.85 -32.07
C GLY A 387 -21.47 6.63 -31.43
N THR A 388 -21.71 6.39 -30.13
CA THR A 388 -22.94 6.81 -29.44
C THR A 388 -22.83 8.07 -28.57
N ALA A 389 -21.63 8.66 -28.44
CA ALA A 389 -21.40 9.81 -27.58
C ALA A 389 -20.92 11.05 -28.35
N ASP A 390 -21.40 12.23 -27.94
CA ASP A 390 -21.07 13.52 -28.58
C ASP A 390 -19.56 13.81 -28.57
N TYR A 391 -18.84 13.35 -27.54
CA TYR A 391 -17.39 13.51 -27.44
C TYR A 391 -16.58 12.51 -28.27
N MET A 392 -17.21 11.52 -28.92
CA MET A 392 -16.54 10.55 -29.79
C MET A 392 -16.40 11.01 -31.24
N ALA A 393 -16.98 12.15 -31.63
CA ALA A 393 -16.94 12.63 -33.01
C ALA A 393 -15.51 12.84 -33.55
N VAL A 394 -14.63 13.46 -32.75
CA VAL A 394 -13.21 13.71 -33.10
C VAL A 394 -12.39 12.40 -33.09
N PRO A 395 -12.46 11.56 -32.04
CA PRO A 395 -11.82 10.24 -32.05
C PRO A 395 -12.25 9.36 -33.22
N LEU A 396 -13.55 9.32 -33.56
CA LEU A 396 -14.07 8.57 -34.71
C LEU A 396 -13.39 9.00 -36.02
N ALA A 397 -13.23 10.30 -36.26
CA ALA A 397 -12.56 10.81 -37.45
C ALA A 397 -11.08 10.36 -37.52
N ASN A 398 -10.38 10.36 -36.39
CA ASN A 398 -8.99 9.92 -36.30
C ASN A 398 -8.84 8.41 -36.52
N ILE A 399 -9.70 7.60 -35.90
CA ILE A 399 -9.76 6.14 -36.10
C ILE A 399 -10.03 5.81 -37.57
N ARG A 400 -10.95 6.54 -38.22
CA ARG A 400 -11.19 6.41 -39.67
C ARG A 400 -9.94 6.71 -40.48
N LYS A 401 -9.20 7.77 -40.15
CA LYS A 401 -7.95 8.15 -40.84
C LYS A 401 -6.88 7.06 -40.67
N ALA A 402 -6.68 6.56 -39.46
CA ALA A 402 -5.69 5.52 -39.16
C ALA A 402 -6.02 4.18 -39.84
N LEU A 403 -7.28 3.75 -39.79
CA LEU A 403 -7.72 2.52 -40.47
C LEU A 403 -7.57 2.62 -41.99
N ARG A 404 -7.78 3.81 -42.58
CA ARG A 404 -7.57 4.03 -44.02
C ARG A 404 -6.11 3.93 -44.42
N ALA A 405 -5.22 4.54 -43.64
CA ALA A 405 -3.77 4.51 -43.89
C ALA A 405 -3.25 3.06 -43.92
N LEU A 406 -3.71 2.20 -43.00
CA LEU A 406 -3.28 0.80 -42.93
C LEU A 406 -3.90 -0.12 -43.99
N ALA A 407 -4.92 0.33 -44.74
CA ALA A 407 -5.57 -0.49 -45.77
C ALA A 407 -4.89 -0.38 -47.15
N GLY A 408 -3.87 0.46 -47.29
CA GLY A 408 -3.02 0.52 -48.49
C GLY A 408 -3.71 1.00 -49.78
N GLY A 409 -4.80 1.76 -49.68
CA GLY A 409 -5.58 2.25 -50.83
C GLY A 409 -6.92 2.89 -50.42
N PRO A 410 -7.80 3.28 -51.37
CA PRO A 410 -9.11 3.86 -51.08
C PRO A 410 -9.99 2.81 -50.38
N SER A 411 -9.93 2.78 -49.07
CA SER A 411 -10.69 1.90 -48.20
C SER A 411 -12.01 2.55 -47.81
N ASN A 412 -13.09 1.77 -47.89
CA ASN A 412 -14.43 2.21 -47.51
C ASN A 412 -14.61 2.14 -45.98
N VAL A 413 -13.78 2.88 -45.25
CA VAL A 413 -13.98 3.13 -43.82
C VAL A 413 -14.87 4.36 -43.67
N THR A 414 -16.04 4.17 -43.05
CA THR A 414 -17.00 5.24 -42.74
C THR A 414 -17.25 5.29 -41.24
N THR A 415 -17.52 6.48 -40.74
CA THR A 415 -17.89 6.74 -39.36
C THR A 415 -19.19 7.52 -39.32
N THR A 416 -20.06 7.19 -38.37
CA THR A 416 -21.34 7.86 -38.18
C THR A 416 -21.59 8.03 -36.69
N ALA A 417 -21.79 9.28 -36.24
CA ALA A 417 -22.33 9.52 -34.91
C ALA A 417 -23.83 9.18 -34.94
N MET A 418 -24.31 8.40 -33.96
CA MET A 418 -25.73 8.07 -33.84
C MET A 418 -26.11 7.80 -32.40
N THR A 419 -27.33 8.12 -32.00
CA THR A 419 -27.84 7.77 -30.67
C THR A 419 -28.21 6.28 -30.59
N LEU A 420 -28.34 5.75 -29.37
CA LEU A 420 -28.84 4.38 -29.16
C LEU A 420 -30.27 4.20 -29.68
N ASP A 421 -31.12 5.21 -29.56
CA ASP A 421 -32.47 5.20 -30.14
C ASP A 421 -32.43 5.07 -31.67
N GLN A 422 -31.56 5.85 -32.34
CA GLN A 422 -31.37 5.76 -33.79
C GLN A 422 -30.85 4.37 -34.21
N PHE A 423 -29.94 3.80 -33.42
CA PHE A 423 -29.42 2.45 -33.65
C PHE A 423 -30.53 1.40 -33.58
N THR A 424 -31.40 1.47 -32.57
CA THR A 424 -32.52 0.55 -32.39
C THR A 424 -33.65 0.75 -33.41
N ALA A 425 -33.84 1.98 -33.90
CA ALA A 425 -34.81 2.32 -34.94
C ALA A 425 -34.42 1.86 -36.38
N GLY A 426 -33.33 1.10 -36.53
CA GLY A 426 -32.95 0.45 -37.79
C GLY A 426 -31.70 1.00 -38.47
N ALA A 427 -31.07 2.07 -37.94
CA ALA A 427 -29.80 2.58 -38.48
C ALA A 427 -28.63 1.59 -38.34
N SER A 428 -28.81 0.52 -37.57
CA SER A 428 -27.81 -0.53 -37.30
C SER A 428 -27.54 -1.48 -38.48
N ALA A 429 -28.37 -1.46 -39.53
CA ALA A 429 -28.22 -2.34 -40.71
C ALA A 429 -26.87 -2.17 -41.42
N ASN A 430 -26.35 -0.94 -41.43
CA ASN A 430 -25.09 -0.56 -42.08
C ASN A 430 -23.92 -0.38 -41.12
N VAL A 431 -24.03 -0.84 -39.88
CA VAL A 431 -22.96 -0.78 -38.89
C VAL A 431 -22.24 -2.12 -38.81
N ASP A 432 -20.91 -2.09 -38.83
CA ASP A 432 -20.04 -3.23 -38.58
C ASP A 432 -19.43 -3.17 -37.16
N VAL A 433 -19.06 -1.99 -36.66
CA VAL A 433 -18.58 -1.81 -35.28
C VAL A 433 -19.38 -0.72 -34.59
N LEU A 434 -19.92 -1.02 -33.42
CA LEU A 434 -20.56 -0.06 -32.53
C LEU A 434 -19.59 0.29 -31.39
N TRP A 435 -19.23 1.56 -31.26
CA TRP A 435 -18.44 2.08 -30.15
C TRP A 435 -19.35 2.78 -29.16
N VAL A 436 -19.32 2.32 -27.91
CA VAL A 436 -20.10 2.86 -26.82
C VAL A 436 -19.21 3.15 -25.60
N ASP A 437 -19.66 4.00 -24.71
CA ASP A 437 -18.96 4.29 -23.46
C ASP A 437 -19.56 3.55 -22.25
N THR A 438 -18.93 3.66 -21.08
CA THR A 438 -19.43 3.01 -19.86
C THR A 438 -20.62 3.71 -19.19
N TYR A 439 -20.92 4.94 -19.60
CA TYR A 439 -21.79 5.90 -18.90
C TYR A 439 -23.17 6.06 -19.56
N ALA A 440 -23.30 5.71 -20.84
CA ALA A 440 -24.52 5.87 -21.62
C ALA A 440 -25.72 5.15 -20.99
N GLU A 441 -26.92 5.73 -21.11
CA GLU A 441 -28.15 5.13 -20.59
C GLU A 441 -28.63 3.96 -21.47
N TYR A 442 -28.24 2.74 -21.10
CA TYR A 442 -28.73 1.53 -21.75
C TYR A 442 -30.07 1.06 -21.16
N THR A 443 -31.16 1.27 -21.89
CA THR A 443 -32.44 0.64 -21.57
C THR A 443 -32.38 -0.86 -21.89
N ALA A 444 -33.32 -1.65 -21.33
CA ALA A 444 -33.44 -3.07 -21.67
C ALA A 444 -33.66 -3.29 -23.18
N VAL A 445 -34.34 -2.35 -23.86
CA VAL A 445 -34.54 -2.35 -25.31
C VAL A 445 -33.22 -2.13 -26.05
N HIS A 446 -32.40 -1.16 -25.61
CA HIS A 446 -31.08 -0.91 -26.17
C HIS A 446 -30.19 -2.15 -26.07
N VAL A 447 -30.07 -2.73 -24.87
CA VAL A 447 -29.26 -3.92 -24.64
C VAL A 447 -29.73 -5.07 -25.53
N SER A 448 -31.03 -5.35 -25.56
CA SER A 448 -31.60 -6.44 -26.38
C SER A 448 -31.31 -6.25 -27.87
N ALA A 449 -31.47 -5.03 -28.39
CA ALA A 449 -31.21 -4.70 -29.79
C ALA A 449 -29.72 -4.84 -30.14
N ILE A 450 -28.81 -4.35 -29.29
CA ILE A 450 -27.36 -4.47 -29.50
C ILE A 450 -26.93 -5.94 -29.49
N LEU A 451 -27.40 -6.74 -28.52
CA LEU A 451 -27.05 -8.15 -28.43
C LEU A 451 -27.58 -8.95 -29.63
N THR A 452 -28.81 -8.67 -30.06
CA THR A 452 -29.42 -9.29 -31.25
C THR A 452 -28.66 -8.90 -32.52
N TRP A 453 -28.32 -7.62 -32.66
CA TRP A 453 -27.51 -7.11 -33.76
C TRP A 453 -26.14 -7.79 -33.80
N LEU A 454 -25.43 -7.89 -32.67
CA LEU A 454 -24.10 -8.48 -32.59
C LEU A 454 -24.13 -9.95 -33.04
N LYS A 455 -25.10 -10.73 -32.54
CA LYS A 455 -25.25 -12.17 -32.85
C LYS A 455 -25.70 -12.44 -34.27
N ALA A 456 -26.32 -11.48 -34.95
CA ALA A 456 -26.84 -11.71 -36.29
C ALA A 456 -25.74 -11.92 -37.36
N ARG A 457 -24.51 -11.44 -37.13
CA ARG A 457 -23.39 -11.62 -38.09
C ARG A 457 -22.04 -11.75 -37.38
N PRO A 458 -21.15 -12.65 -37.83
CA PRO A 458 -19.83 -12.84 -37.22
C PRO A 458 -18.83 -11.70 -37.47
N ASN A 459 -19.14 -10.76 -38.37
CA ASN A 459 -18.32 -9.59 -38.69
C ASN A 459 -18.86 -8.30 -38.07
N ARG A 460 -19.62 -8.44 -36.98
CA ARG A 460 -20.05 -7.32 -36.14
C ARG A 460 -19.23 -7.27 -34.86
N GLY A 461 -18.97 -6.08 -34.37
CA GLY A 461 -18.24 -5.92 -33.12
C GLY A 461 -18.66 -4.73 -32.26
N ILE A 462 -18.29 -4.79 -31.00
CA ILE A 462 -18.50 -3.73 -30.02
C ILE A 462 -17.16 -3.29 -29.47
N ILE A 463 -16.95 -1.98 -29.41
CA ILE A 463 -15.91 -1.37 -28.58
C ILE A 463 -16.61 -0.72 -27.39
N VAL A 464 -16.17 -1.01 -26.17
CA VAL A 464 -16.62 -0.35 -24.95
C VAL A 464 -15.44 0.41 -24.34
N SER A 465 -15.63 1.66 -23.93
CA SER A 465 -14.56 2.42 -23.28
C SER A 465 -15.06 3.31 -22.17
N GLY A 466 -14.43 3.22 -21.00
CA GLY A 466 -14.69 4.11 -19.88
C GLY A 466 -14.38 3.43 -18.56
N HIS A 467 -14.42 4.20 -17.47
CA HIS A 467 -14.03 3.73 -16.14
C HIS A 467 -15.22 3.77 -15.17
N ALA A 468 -15.22 2.88 -14.19
CA ALA A 468 -16.34 2.72 -13.25
C ALA A 468 -16.09 3.36 -11.88
N TRP A 469 -14.84 3.66 -11.53
CA TRP A 469 -14.51 4.24 -10.22
C TRP A 469 -15.11 5.64 -10.03
N TRP A 470 -15.09 6.50 -11.06
CA TRP A 470 -15.70 7.83 -11.01
C TRP A 470 -17.22 7.77 -10.92
N TRP A 471 -17.83 6.84 -11.68
CA TRP A 471 -19.26 6.58 -11.59
C TRP A 471 -19.65 6.17 -10.17
N SER A 472 -18.86 5.29 -9.53
CA SER A 472 -19.10 4.89 -8.14
C SER A 472 -18.99 6.04 -7.15
N TYR A 473 -18.04 6.96 -7.37
CA TYR A 473 -17.86 8.15 -6.53
C TYR A 473 -19.09 9.08 -6.60
N THR A 474 -19.66 9.24 -7.79
CA THR A 474 -20.85 10.07 -8.03
C THR A 474 -22.17 9.37 -7.67
N HIS A 475 -22.14 8.05 -7.44
CA HIS A 475 -23.29 7.23 -7.08
C HIS A 475 -22.99 6.38 -5.83
N PRO A 476 -22.70 6.99 -4.67
CA PRO A 476 -22.19 6.29 -3.48
C PRO A 476 -23.17 5.25 -2.88
N ASN A 477 -24.45 5.34 -3.24
CA ASN A 477 -25.49 4.41 -2.81
C ASN A 477 -25.85 3.35 -3.88
N ALA A 478 -25.25 3.43 -5.06
CA ALA A 478 -25.49 2.51 -6.17
C ALA A 478 -24.38 1.47 -6.26
N ASN A 479 -24.73 0.28 -6.71
CA ASN A 479 -23.78 -0.80 -6.94
C ASN A 479 -23.32 -0.78 -8.40
N VAL A 480 -22.04 -0.49 -8.62
CA VAL A 480 -21.43 -0.46 -9.96
C VAL A 480 -21.72 -1.70 -10.81
N PHE A 481 -21.99 -2.86 -10.23
CA PHE A 481 -22.17 -4.09 -11.00
C PHE A 481 -23.59 -4.32 -11.47
N THR A 482 -24.60 -3.84 -10.74
CA THR A 482 -26.01 -3.87 -11.18
C THR A 482 -26.47 -2.58 -11.81
N ASP A 483 -25.93 -1.46 -11.35
CA ASP A 483 -26.50 -0.14 -11.58
C ASP A 483 -25.66 0.67 -12.59
N LEU A 484 -24.39 0.30 -12.84
CA LEU A 484 -23.62 0.87 -13.96
C LEU A 484 -24.26 0.39 -15.28
N PRO A 485 -24.74 1.30 -16.12
CA PRO A 485 -25.47 0.94 -17.33
C PRO A 485 -24.70 -0.01 -18.26
N ALA A 486 -23.39 0.21 -18.47
CA ALA A 486 -22.60 -0.62 -19.38
C ALA A 486 -22.42 -2.06 -18.92
N ASN A 487 -22.47 -2.32 -17.61
CA ASN A 487 -22.44 -3.69 -17.13
C ASN A 487 -23.70 -4.46 -17.57
N ALA A 488 -24.86 -3.82 -17.72
CA ALA A 488 -26.05 -4.47 -18.29
C ALA A 488 -25.83 -5.02 -19.71
N LEU A 489 -24.96 -4.37 -20.50
CA LEU A 489 -24.54 -4.81 -21.84
C LEU A 489 -23.39 -5.83 -21.78
N LEU A 490 -22.37 -5.60 -20.95
CA LEU A 490 -21.19 -6.48 -20.84
C LEU A 490 -21.54 -7.84 -20.20
N TRP A 491 -22.51 -7.88 -19.29
CA TRP A 491 -22.94 -9.10 -18.58
C TRP A 491 -23.29 -10.25 -19.55
N PRO A 492 -24.23 -10.08 -20.50
CA PRO A 492 -24.57 -11.16 -21.44
C PRO A 492 -23.42 -11.56 -22.39
N LEU A 493 -22.34 -10.77 -22.45
CA LEU A 493 -21.16 -11.00 -23.29
C LEU A 493 -20.04 -11.72 -22.52
N GLY A 494 -20.19 -11.91 -21.21
CA GLY A 494 -19.24 -12.59 -20.34
C GLY A 494 -18.07 -11.72 -19.86
N LEU A 495 -18.29 -10.40 -19.80
CA LEU A 495 -17.38 -9.38 -19.26
C LEU A 495 -18.13 -8.51 -18.24
N ALA A 496 -17.41 -7.80 -17.38
CA ALA A 496 -17.95 -6.71 -16.56
C ALA A 496 -16.81 -5.80 -16.07
N VAL A 497 -17.07 -4.49 -15.96
CA VAL A 497 -16.10 -3.48 -15.49
C VAL A 497 -16.28 -3.18 -14.00
N SER A 498 -15.17 -2.96 -13.29
CA SER A 498 -15.12 -2.78 -11.84
C SER A 498 -14.57 -1.43 -11.39
N THR A 499 -14.86 -1.06 -10.14
CA THR A 499 -14.30 0.14 -9.48
C THR A 499 -12.85 -0.03 -9.06
N PHE A 500 -12.30 -1.25 -9.12
CA PHE A 500 -10.91 -1.47 -8.75
C PHE A 500 -10.00 -0.76 -9.75
N ALA A 501 -9.11 0.04 -9.19
CA ALA A 501 -8.34 1.07 -9.86
C ALA A 501 -6.87 0.89 -9.45
N PRO A 502 -6.10 0.01 -10.13
CA PRO A 502 -4.69 -0.17 -9.84
C PRO A 502 -3.92 1.12 -10.17
N TRP A 503 -3.24 1.70 -9.19
CA TRP A 503 -2.42 2.89 -9.35
C TRP A 503 -1.04 2.54 -9.93
N GLY A 504 -0.54 3.34 -10.88
CA GLY A 504 0.86 3.34 -11.33
C GLY A 504 1.10 3.01 -12.81
N ALA A 505 2.29 3.43 -13.29
CA ALA A 505 2.82 3.15 -14.64
C ALA A 505 2.81 1.65 -14.96
N GLN A 506 2.25 1.24 -16.10
CA GLN A 506 2.18 -0.19 -16.45
C GLN A 506 3.43 -0.59 -17.22
N ASP A 507 4.21 -1.47 -16.60
CA ASP A 507 5.34 -2.08 -17.26
C ASP A 507 4.85 -3.11 -18.30
N ALA A 508 5.70 -3.43 -19.26
CA ALA A 508 5.42 -4.56 -20.14
C ALA A 508 5.24 -5.82 -19.28
N PRO A 509 4.17 -6.61 -19.48
CA PRO A 509 3.93 -7.80 -18.68
C PRO A 509 5.15 -8.74 -18.73
N THR A 510 5.60 -9.15 -17.56
CA THR A 510 6.71 -10.07 -17.30
C THR A 510 6.31 -11.54 -17.45
N SER A 511 5.02 -11.86 -17.31
CA SER A 511 4.51 -13.22 -17.53
C SER A 511 4.27 -13.53 -19.01
N PRO A 512 4.52 -14.79 -19.46
CA PRO A 512 4.22 -15.21 -20.82
C PRO A 512 2.72 -15.09 -21.04
N PRO A 513 2.22 -14.71 -22.22
CA PRO A 513 0.80 -14.35 -22.30
C PRO A 513 -0.16 -15.49 -22.11
N SER A 514 0.28 -16.74 -22.27
CA SER A 514 -0.44 -17.91 -21.77
C SER A 514 -0.93 -17.73 -20.31
N ALA A 515 -0.21 -16.95 -19.49
CA ALA A 515 -0.51 -16.53 -18.12
C ALA A 515 -1.71 -15.66 -17.97
N TRP A 516 -1.96 -14.79 -18.93
CA TRP A 516 -3.04 -13.85 -18.74
C TRP A 516 -4.38 -14.56 -18.91
N LEU A 517 -4.46 -15.68 -19.64
CA LEU A 517 -5.70 -16.46 -19.74
C LEU A 517 -6.21 -16.96 -18.37
N TRP A 518 -5.35 -17.05 -17.36
CA TRP A 518 -5.77 -17.39 -16.00
C TRP A 518 -6.54 -16.30 -15.29
N HIS A 519 -6.55 -15.07 -15.81
CA HIS A 519 -7.45 -13.97 -15.40
C HIS A 519 -8.88 -14.15 -15.90
N ASN A 520 -9.15 -15.20 -16.70
CA ASN A 520 -10.51 -15.61 -17.06
C ASN A 520 -11.00 -16.71 -16.13
N ALA A 521 -12.03 -16.43 -15.34
CA ALA A 521 -12.60 -17.38 -14.40
C ALA A 521 -13.22 -18.62 -15.08
N ALA A 522 -13.76 -18.49 -16.29
CA ALA A 522 -14.26 -19.65 -17.05
C ALA A 522 -13.14 -20.60 -17.47
N TYR A 523 -11.91 -20.11 -17.53
CA TYR A 523 -10.72 -20.91 -17.79
C TYR A 523 -10.09 -21.45 -16.50
N SER A 524 -10.01 -20.63 -15.45
CA SER A 524 -9.29 -20.98 -14.21
C SER A 524 -10.10 -21.88 -13.26
N LEU A 525 -11.39 -21.61 -13.03
CA LEU A 525 -12.19 -22.33 -12.01
C LEU A 525 -12.31 -23.85 -12.26
N PRO A 526 -12.56 -24.33 -13.49
CA PRO A 526 -12.60 -25.78 -13.75
C PRO A 526 -11.24 -26.45 -13.45
N ARG A 527 -10.14 -25.74 -13.67
CA ARG A 527 -8.78 -26.24 -13.41
C ARG A 527 -8.44 -26.25 -11.91
N ILE A 528 -8.89 -25.23 -11.17
CA ILE A 528 -8.80 -25.21 -9.71
C ILE A 528 -9.60 -26.38 -9.12
N ARG A 529 -10.83 -26.60 -9.59
CA ARG A 529 -11.65 -27.74 -9.18
C ARG A 529 -10.94 -29.08 -9.48
N ALA A 530 -10.40 -29.26 -10.68
CA ALA A 530 -9.71 -30.49 -11.05
C ALA A 530 -8.46 -30.73 -10.19
N ALA A 531 -7.67 -29.69 -9.92
CA ALA A 531 -6.50 -29.77 -9.04
C ALA A 531 -6.89 -30.09 -7.58
N LYS A 532 -8.03 -29.58 -7.12
CA LYS A 532 -8.61 -29.92 -5.81
C LYS A 532 -9.00 -31.39 -5.72
N GLU A 533 -9.66 -31.93 -6.74
CA GLU A 533 -10.14 -33.32 -6.77
C GLU A 533 -9.01 -34.33 -6.99
N ASN A 534 -7.91 -33.91 -7.65
CA ASN A 534 -6.75 -34.76 -7.91
C ASN A 534 -5.44 -33.98 -7.75
N ALA A 535 -4.77 -34.19 -6.61
CA ALA A 535 -3.48 -33.57 -6.28
C ALA A 535 -2.35 -33.86 -7.29
N SER A 536 -2.52 -34.86 -8.16
CA SER A 536 -1.59 -35.17 -9.26
C SER A 536 -1.75 -34.25 -10.48
N THR A 537 -2.67 -33.28 -10.43
CA THR A 537 -2.88 -32.27 -11.49
C THR A 537 -2.20 -30.96 -11.08
N PRO A 538 -0.88 -30.82 -11.22
CA PRO A 538 -0.17 -29.63 -10.75
C PRO A 538 -0.64 -28.40 -11.53
N LEU A 539 -1.07 -27.38 -10.80
CA LEU A 539 -1.19 -26.04 -11.34
C LEU A 539 0.23 -25.45 -11.38
N PRO A 540 0.64 -24.81 -12.49
CA PRO A 540 1.97 -24.22 -12.55
C PRO A 540 2.11 -23.12 -11.47
N GLY A 541 3.21 -23.16 -10.71
CA GLY A 541 3.32 -22.44 -9.42
C GLY A 541 3.17 -20.92 -9.50
N ASN A 542 3.57 -20.27 -10.60
CA ASN A 542 3.43 -18.83 -10.78
C ASN A 542 2.03 -18.37 -11.23
N TRP A 543 1.05 -19.27 -11.32
CA TRP A 543 -0.28 -19.03 -11.88
C TRP A 543 -1.39 -19.17 -10.85
N VAL A 544 -1.02 -19.61 -9.65
CA VAL A 544 -1.85 -19.80 -8.47
C VAL A 544 -2.59 -18.50 -8.11
N TYR A 545 -1.84 -17.40 -8.02
CA TYR A 545 -2.40 -16.09 -7.71
C TYR A 545 -3.30 -15.57 -8.84
N ALA A 546 -2.86 -15.65 -10.10
CA ALA A 546 -3.66 -15.20 -11.24
C ALA A 546 -4.99 -15.96 -11.37
N ALA A 547 -4.95 -17.29 -11.23
CA ALA A 547 -6.11 -18.18 -11.32
C ALA A 547 -7.19 -17.83 -10.29
N ALA A 548 -6.75 -17.61 -9.06
CA ALA A 548 -7.64 -17.38 -7.95
C ALA A 548 -8.06 -15.90 -7.87
N ASN A 549 -7.18 -14.96 -8.23
CA ASN A 549 -7.52 -13.56 -8.41
C ASN A 549 -8.52 -13.34 -9.56
N ALA A 550 -8.55 -14.20 -10.58
CA ALA A 550 -9.61 -14.17 -11.60
C ALA A 550 -11.00 -14.47 -11.02
N GLY A 551 -11.08 -15.49 -10.18
CA GLY A 551 -12.29 -15.84 -9.44
C GLY A 551 -12.70 -14.72 -8.50
N ILE A 552 -11.75 -14.10 -7.80
CA ILE A 552 -12.00 -12.94 -6.92
C ILE A 552 -12.43 -11.72 -7.72
N ASN A 553 -11.74 -11.36 -8.80
CA ASN A 553 -12.12 -10.27 -9.68
C ASN A 553 -13.53 -10.50 -10.22
N VAL A 554 -13.89 -11.75 -10.56
CA VAL A 554 -15.28 -12.14 -10.80
C VAL A 554 -16.13 -11.85 -9.56
N LEU A 555 -15.91 -12.41 -8.38
CA LEU A 555 -16.73 -12.14 -7.18
C LEU A 555 -16.92 -10.66 -6.84
N THR A 556 -15.82 -9.89 -6.83
CA THR A 556 -15.82 -8.45 -6.55
C THR A 556 -16.50 -7.66 -7.67
N THR A 557 -16.52 -8.18 -8.90
CA THR A 557 -17.18 -7.56 -10.06
C THR A 557 -18.58 -8.09 -10.33
N VAL A 558 -18.98 -9.24 -9.77
CA VAL A 558 -20.10 -10.02 -10.31
C VAL A 558 -21.36 -9.96 -9.44
N LEU A 559 -21.28 -9.58 -8.16
CA LEU A 559 -22.39 -9.92 -7.27
C LEU A 559 -22.68 -8.91 -6.16
N PRO A 560 -23.80 -8.18 -6.25
CA PRO A 560 -24.50 -7.68 -5.08
C PRO A 560 -25.36 -8.75 -4.38
N SER A 561 -25.65 -9.90 -5.01
CA SER A 561 -26.28 -11.06 -4.36
C SER A 561 -26.11 -12.35 -5.19
N ARG A 562 -25.98 -13.51 -4.52
CA ARG A 562 -25.98 -14.86 -5.16
C ARG A 562 -27.24 -15.14 -5.99
N GLY A 563 -28.31 -14.37 -5.78
CA GLY A 563 -29.59 -14.51 -6.49
C GLY A 563 -29.61 -13.94 -7.90
N ASN A 564 -28.55 -13.26 -8.38
CA ASN A 564 -28.52 -12.73 -9.74
C ASN A 564 -28.45 -13.89 -10.77
N PRO A 565 -29.48 -14.11 -11.61
CA PRO A 565 -29.49 -15.20 -12.58
C PRO A 565 -28.34 -15.09 -13.60
N ARG A 566 -27.84 -13.89 -13.86
CA ARG A 566 -26.73 -13.63 -14.79
C ARG A 566 -25.39 -14.15 -14.27
N ALA A 567 -25.28 -14.37 -12.97
CA ALA A 567 -24.05 -14.77 -12.30
C ALA A 567 -24.11 -16.15 -11.64
N ALA A 568 -25.29 -16.77 -11.55
CA ALA A 568 -25.51 -18.03 -10.87
C ALA A 568 -24.56 -19.14 -11.33
N ALA A 569 -24.27 -19.23 -12.63
CA ALA A 569 -23.33 -20.21 -13.18
C ALA A 569 -21.87 -19.97 -12.73
N ALA A 570 -21.43 -18.71 -12.69
CA ALA A 570 -20.10 -18.37 -12.20
C ALA A 570 -19.99 -18.64 -10.69
N VAL A 571 -21.01 -18.28 -9.91
CA VAL A 571 -21.08 -18.58 -8.46
C VAL A 571 -21.00 -20.07 -8.19
N ALA A 572 -21.79 -20.87 -8.91
CA ALA A 572 -21.76 -22.32 -8.78
C ALA A 572 -20.39 -22.90 -9.13
N ALA A 573 -19.75 -22.44 -10.21
CA ALA A 573 -18.40 -22.86 -10.57
C ALA A 573 -17.36 -22.48 -9.50
N MET A 574 -17.52 -21.33 -8.86
CA MET A 574 -16.65 -20.90 -7.76
C MET A 574 -16.88 -21.75 -6.50
N ASP A 575 -18.13 -21.95 -6.08
CA ASP A 575 -18.47 -22.81 -4.94
C ASP A 575 -17.93 -24.24 -5.16
N ASP A 576 -18.03 -24.79 -6.38
CA ASP A 576 -17.46 -26.09 -6.76
C ASP A 576 -15.92 -26.11 -6.69
N ALA A 577 -15.26 -24.97 -6.98
CA ALA A 577 -13.81 -24.84 -6.97
C ALA A 577 -13.21 -24.57 -5.58
N ARG A 578 -14.02 -24.14 -4.59
CA ARG A 578 -13.56 -23.90 -3.20
C ARG A 578 -12.93 -25.14 -2.59
N ALA A 579 -11.89 -24.91 -1.79
CA ALA A 579 -11.35 -25.93 -0.92
C ALA A 579 -12.40 -26.40 0.11
N THR A 580 -12.42 -27.70 0.36
CA THR A 580 -13.24 -28.32 1.42
C THR A 580 -12.38 -28.90 2.55
N THR A 581 -11.08 -29.05 2.30
CA THR A 581 -10.03 -29.54 3.19
C THR A 581 -8.76 -28.69 2.99
N GLY A 582 -7.70 -28.91 3.79
CA GLY A 582 -6.45 -28.14 3.69
C GLY A 582 -6.36 -26.95 4.65
N PRO A 583 -5.34 -26.09 4.52
CA PRO A 583 -5.15 -24.94 5.38
C PRO A 583 -6.31 -23.93 5.29
N VAL A 584 -6.46 -23.15 6.36
CA VAL A 584 -7.44 -22.07 6.51
C VAL A 584 -6.70 -20.81 6.97
N ALA A 585 -7.30 -19.63 6.86
CA ALA A 585 -6.69 -18.43 7.40
C ALA A 585 -6.86 -18.37 8.92
N GLY A 586 -5.75 -18.29 9.65
CA GLY A 586 -5.75 -18.19 11.11
C GLY A 586 -4.44 -17.62 11.68
N PRO A 587 -4.43 -17.12 12.93
CA PRO A 587 -3.28 -16.44 13.52
C PRO A 587 -2.05 -17.34 13.63
N ASP A 588 -2.25 -18.62 13.97
CA ASP A 588 -1.17 -19.60 14.10
C ASP A 588 -0.73 -20.20 12.75
N SER A 589 -1.49 -19.96 11.68
CA SER A 589 -1.20 -20.44 10.34
C SER A 589 -1.70 -19.43 9.30
N PRO A 590 -1.01 -18.29 9.13
CA PRO A 590 -1.41 -17.30 8.15
C PRO A 590 -1.40 -17.89 6.73
N LEU A 591 -2.47 -17.63 5.98
CA LEU A 591 -2.59 -18.09 4.61
C LEU A 591 -1.77 -17.18 3.70
N ASP A 592 -0.74 -17.71 3.03
CA ASP A 592 0.09 -16.93 2.11
C ASP A 592 -0.58 -16.77 0.75
N VAL A 593 -0.86 -15.53 0.34
CA VAL A 593 -1.64 -15.24 -0.87
C VAL A 593 -0.97 -15.73 -2.16
N LYS A 594 0.37 -15.78 -2.20
CA LYS A 594 1.13 -16.11 -3.42
C LYS A 594 1.51 -17.59 -3.50
N SER A 595 1.68 -18.27 -2.36
CA SER A 595 2.12 -19.67 -2.29
C SER A 595 1.06 -20.66 -1.83
N SER A 596 -0.10 -20.19 -1.34
CA SER A 596 -1.23 -21.08 -1.00
C SER A 596 -1.81 -21.74 -2.24
N HIS A 597 -2.33 -22.95 -2.10
CA HIS A 597 -3.06 -23.61 -3.18
C HIS A 597 -4.30 -22.77 -3.61
N PRO A 598 -4.62 -22.70 -4.91
CA PRO A 598 -5.68 -21.82 -5.42
C PRO A 598 -7.07 -22.04 -4.84
N ALA A 599 -7.40 -23.28 -4.45
CA ALA A 599 -8.72 -23.60 -3.90
C ALA A 599 -8.91 -23.04 -2.48
N GLU A 600 -7.85 -23.03 -1.67
CA GLU A 600 -7.83 -22.53 -0.29
C GLU A 600 -7.86 -21.01 -0.26
N PHE A 601 -7.10 -20.36 -1.13
CA PHE A 601 -7.18 -18.91 -1.29
C PHE A 601 -8.57 -18.48 -1.81
N LEU A 602 -9.12 -19.19 -2.80
CA LEU A 602 -10.48 -18.95 -3.28
C LEU A 602 -11.52 -19.14 -2.17
N ASP A 603 -11.37 -20.17 -1.33
CA ASP A 603 -12.27 -20.44 -0.19
C ASP A 603 -12.32 -19.26 0.79
N VAL A 604 -11.16 -18.77 1.24
CA VAL A 604 -11.06 -17.63 2.17
C VAL A 604 -11.56 -16.34 1.54
N ALA A 605 -11.25 -16.10 0.26
CA ALA A 605 -11.72 -14.92 -0.43
C ALA A 605 -13.25 -14.93 -0.64
N MET A 606 -13.84 -16.11 -0.86
CA MET A 606 -15.29 -16.26 -0.94
C MET A 606 -15.99 -16.00 0.39
N ASP A 607 -15.36 -16.36 1.51
CA ASP A 607 -15.88 -16.01 2.84
C ASP A 607 -15.82 -14.49 3.08
N ALA A 608 -14.70 -13.84 2.76
CA ALA A 608 -14.57 -12.39 2.86
C ALA A 608 -15.59 -11.65 1.99
N TRP A 609 -15.82 -12.16 0.77
CA TRP A 609 -16.83 -11.62 -0.14
C TRP A 609 -18.26 -11.79 0.42
N ALA A 610 -18.60 -12.97 0.95
CA ALA A 610 -19.91 -13.23 1.55
C ALA A 610 -20.19 -12.31 2.76
N VAL A 611 -19.16 -12.04 3.59
CA VAL A 611 -19.23 -11.04 4.67
C VAL A 611 -19.50 -9.64 4.11
N ARG A 612 -18.72 -9.21 3.11
CA ARG A 612 -18.80 -7.86 2.51
C ARG A 612 -20.19 -7.57 1.92
N ILE A 613 -20.75 -8.52 1.18
CA ILE A 613 -22.05 -8.34 0.54
C ILE A 613 -23.24 -8.72 1.43
N ARG A 614 -22.96 -9.27 2.63
CA ARG A 614 -23.97 -9.71 3.61
C ARG A 614 -24.84 -10.84 3.07
N ASP A 615 -24.21 -11.81 2.44
CA ASP A 615 -24.91 -12.91 1.80
C ASP A 615 -25.50 -13.87 2.83
N LEU A 616 -26.82 -13.97 2.83
CA LEU A 616 -27.55 -14.91 3.69
C LEU A 616 -27.99 -16.16 2.91
N THR A 617 -27.76 -16.20 1.60
CA THR A 617 -28.21 -17.30 0.74
C THR A 617 -27.40 -18.55 1.05
N ASN A 618 -28.06 -19.59 1.56
CA ASN A 618 -27.39 -20.85 1.90
C ASN A 618 -26.20 -20.64 2.87
N LEU A 619 -26.36 -19.71 3.83
CA LEU A 619 -25.34 -19.32 4.79
C LEU A 619 -24.76 -20.54 5.53
N LYS A 620 -23.44 -20.70 5.43
CA LYS A 620 -22.65 -21.75 6.09
C LYS A 620 -21.51 -21.13 6.90
N PRO A 621 -21.05 -21.79 7.97
CA PRO A 621 -19.87 -21.33 8.68
C PRO A 621 -18.64 -21.43 7.77
N SER A 622 -17.79 -20.41 7.82
CA SER A 622 -16.46 -20.46 7.22
C SER A 622 -15.62 -21.53 7.91
N ARG A 623 -14.75 -22.20 7.15
CA ARG A 623 -13.74 -23.11 7.71
C ARG A 623 -12.72 -22.37 8.58
N SER A 624 -12.48 -21.10 8.28
CA SER A 624 -11.59 -20.22 9.05
C SER A 624 -12.22 -19.68 10.33
N ALA A 625 -13.55 -19.74 10.48
CA ALA A 625 -14.25 -19.18 11.63
C ALA A 625 -13.78 -19.75 12.97
N ALA A 626 -13.34 -21.02 13.00
CA ALA A 626 -12.81 -21.64 14.21
C ALA A 626 -11.43 -21.11 14.62
N ALA A 627 -10.59 -20.76 13.65
CA ALA A 627 -9.30 -20.15 13.91
C ALA A 627 -9.46 -18.66 14.28
N TYR A 628 -10.33 -17.95 13.57
CA TYR A 628 -10.67 -16.56 13.86
C TYR A 628 -12.03 -16.18 13.24
N PRO A 629 -12.95 -15.52 13.96
CA PRO A 629 -12.84 -14.99 15.33
C PRO A 629 -13.04 -16.05 16.44
N GLY A 630 -13.16 -17.33 16.10
CA GLY A 630 -13.39 -18.42 17.05
C GLY A 630 -14.84 -18.90 17.06
N LEU A 631 -15.08 -20.09 17.61
CA LEU A 631 -16.43 -20.64 17.79
C LEU A 631 -16.93 -20.41 19.23
N PRO A 632 -18.26 -20.27 19.44
CA PRO A 632 -18.85 -20.49 20.76
C PRO A 632 -18.51 -21.89 21.29
N THR A 633 -18.57 -22.07 22.61
CA THR A 633 -18.40 -23.41 23.21
C THR A 633 -19.43 -24.41 22.65
N PRO A 634 -19.12 -25.72 22.57
CA PRO A 634 -20.03 -26.70 21.95
C PRO A 634 -21.43 -26.79 22.59
N ASP A 635 -21.55 -26.46 23.86
CA ASP A 635 -22.79 -26.43 24.65
C ASP A 635 -23.54 -25.10 24.59
N ALA A 636 -23.07 -24.15 23.77
CA ALA A 636 -23.67 -22.82 23.65
C ALA A 636 -25.13 -22.90 23.18
N VAL A 637 -26.03 -22.34 23.98
CA VAL A 637 -27.47 -22.29 23.68
C VAL A 637 -27.82 -20.94 23.07
N ALA A 638 -28.47 -20.94 21.91
CA ALA A 638 -29.04 -19.75 21.30
C ALA A 638 -30.15 -19.15 22.18
N ARG A 639 -30.17 -17.83 22.33
CA ARG A 639 -31.10 -17.09 23.18
C ARG A 639 -31.90 -16.06 22.39
N THR A 640 -33.04 -15.68 22.95
CA THR A 640 -33.77 -14.46 22.58
C THR A 640 -33.55 -13.44 23.68
N THR A 641 -33.02 -12.27 23.33
CA THR A 641 -32.68 -11.22 24.30
C THR A 641 -33.29 -9.89 23.85
N THR A 642 -34.07 -9.27 24.73
CA THR A 642 -34.56 -7.90 24.53
C THR A 642 -33.59 -6.91 25.18
N LEU A 643 -33.17 -5.92 24.40
CA LEU A 643 -32.22 -4.90 24.79
C LEU A 643 -32.86 -3.52 24.63
N THR A 644 -32.58 -2.64 25.59
CA THR A 644 -32.94 -1.22 25.51
C THR A 644 -31.67 -0.38 25.60
N PHE A 645 -31.46 0.53 24.65
CA PHE A 645 -30.30 1.41 24.63
C PHE A 645 -30.67 2.84 24.24
N SER A 646 -29.87 3.80 24.70
CA SER A 646 -30.02 5.20 24.30
C SER A 646 -29.49 5.43 22.89
N THR A 647 -30.30 6.08 22.06
CA THR A 647 -29.92 6.52 20.70
C THR A 647 -29.16 7.85 20.68
N ARG A 648 -29.00 8.50 21.84
CA ARG A 648 -28.31 9.79 21.96
C ARG A 648 -26.83 9.66 21.55
N ASN A 649 -26.44 10.39 20.52
CA ASN A 649 -25.10 10.51 19.95
C ASN A 649 -24.84 11.96 19.52
N LEU A 650 -25.04 12.91 20.45
CA LEU A 650 -24.89 14.33 20.17
C LEU A 650 -23.43 14.75 20.27
N VAL A 651 -22.87 15.27 19.17
CA VAL A 651 -21.50 15.79 19.13
C VAL A 651 -21.51 17.29 19.41
N THR A 652 -21.01 17.69 20.57
CA THR A 652 -20.86 19.11 20.94
C THR A 652 -19.47 19.63 20.55
N PRO A 653 -19.30 20.87 20.05
CA PRO A 653 -18.00 21.55 20.03
C PRO A 653 -17.55 21.71 21.49
N PRO A 654 -16.58 20.92 21.97
CA PRO A 654 -15.26 20.76 21.32
C PRO A 654 -14.99 19.42 20.62
N ASN A 655 -15.85 18.42 20.77
CA ASN A 655 -15.69 17.07 20.21
C ASN A 655 -15.85 17.02 18.67
N SER A 656 -16.47 18.05 18.06
CA SER A 656 -16.66 18.15 16.61
C SER A 656 -15.35 18.22 15.80
N GLN A 657 -14.23 18.47 16.47
CA GLN A 657 -12.91 18.57 15.86
C GLN A 657 -12.03 17.32 16.06
N MET A 658 -12.49 16.34 16.82
CA MET A 658 -11.78 15.07 17.04
C MET A 658 -11.70 14.24 15.76
N PRO A 659 -10.66 13.40 15.62
CA PRO A 659 -10.64 12.33 14.62
C PRO A 659 -11.90 11.44 14.74
N ASP A 660 -12.36 10.88 13.61
CA ASP A 660 -13.46 9.90 13.54
C ASP A 660 -14.81 10.34 14.13
N VAL A 661 -15.06 11.65 14.22
CA VAL A 661 -16.30 12.19 14.77
C VAL A 661 -17.55 11.87 13.93
N ASP A 662 -17.36 11.64 12.63
CA ASP A 662 -18.41 11.23 11.71
C ASP A 662 -18.63 9.70 11.68
N THR A 663 -17.74 8.93 12.32
CA THR A 663 -17.85 7.47 12.40
C THR A 663 -19.06 7.08 13.25
N PRO A 664 -19.96 6.20 12.77
CA PRO A 664 -21.13 5.76 13.53
C PRO A 664 -20.76 5.20 14.91
N THR A 665 -21.47 5.63 15.95
CA THR A 665 -21.20 5.24 17.33
C THR A 665 -21.82 3.89 17.65
N TRP A 666 -21.09 3.00 18.33
CA TRP A 666 -21.55 1.63 18.59
C TRP A 666 -22.20 1.47 19.97
N ARG A 667 -23.23 0.62 20.03
CA ARG A 667 -23.92 0.15 21.23
C ARG A 667 -23.70 -1.35 21.35
N SER A 668 -23.00 -1.74 22.40
CA SER A 668 -22.71 -3.14 22.74
C SER A 668 -23.96 -3.87 23.16
N THR A 669 -24.05 -5.15 22.79
CA THR A 669 -25.21 -6.00 23.11
C THR A 669 -24.89 -7.10 24.13
N GLY A 670 -23.61 -7.45 24.31
CA GLY A 670 -23.23 -8.66 25.05
C GLY A 670 -23.69 -9.95 24.35
N LEU A 671 -23.93 -9.90 23.04
CA LEU A 671 -24.35 -11.03 22.22
C LEU A 671 -23.34 -11.29 21.10
N TYR A 672 -23.23 -12.56 20.72
CA TYR A 672 -22.39 -13.04 19.64
C TYR A 672 -23.23 -13.87 18.67
N ALA A 673 -23.10 -13.58 17.37
CA ALA A 673 -23.72 -14.36 16.30
C ALA A 673 -22.84 -15.59 16.01
N PRO A 674 -23.33 -16.83 16.20
CA PRO A 674 -22.57 -18.01 15.84
C PRO A 674 -22.28 -18.05 14.31
N PRO A 675 -21.10 -18.52 13.89
CA PRO A 675 -20.75 -18.59 12.47
C PRO A 675 -21.77 -19.40 11.67
N GLY A 676 -22.19 -18.87 10.53
CA GLY A 676 -23.12 -19.54 9.62
C GLY A 676 -24.57 -19.65 10.10
N LYS A 677 -24.95 -18.98 11.20
CA LYS A 677 -26.33 -18.99 11.72
C LYS A 677 -27.06 -17.68 11.40
N LEU A 678 -28.35 -17.82 11.11
CA LEU A 678 -29.24 -16.67 10.94
C LEU A 678 -29.69 -16.16 12.31
N ILE A 679 -29.68 -14.84 12.46
CA ILE A 679 -30.13 -14.10 13.64
C ILE A 679 -31.32 -13.25 13.22
N THR A 680 -32.37 -13.23 14.03
CA THR A 680 -33.53 -12.34 13.81
C THR A 680 -33.44 -11.15 14.75
N VAL A 681 -33.53 -9.95 14.20
CA VAL A 681 -33.63 -8.70 14.96
C VAL A 681 -35.03 -8.12 14.76
N THR A 682 -35.76 -7.92 15.86
CA THR A 682 -37.08 -7.30 15.87
C THR A 682 -37.03 -5.96 16.60
N VAL A 683 -37.36 -4.88 15.90
CA VAL A 683 -37.33 -3.51 16.44
C VAL A 683 -38.70 -3.16 17.02
N ALA A 684 -38.78 -3.01 18.34
CA ALA A 684 -40.01 -2.61 19.02
C ALA A 684 -40.25 -1.10 18.92
N THR A 685 -39.19 -0.30 19.12
CA THR A 685 -39.26 1.17 19.01
C THR A 685 -39.26 1.62 17.54
N ARG A 686 -40.44 1.78 16.93
CA ARG A 686 -40.55 2.04 15.48
C ARG A 686 -40.01 3.38 14.99
N VAL A 687 -39.88 4.38 15.87
CA VAL A 687 -39.36 5.71 15.49
C VAL A 687 -37.91 5.69 14.98
N VAL A 688 -37.15 4.64 15.30
CA VAL A 688 -35.75 4.51 14.83
C VAL A 688 -35.62 3.95 13.42
N LEU A 689 -36.71 3.40 12.86
CA LEU A 689 -36.67 2.76 11.54
C LEU A 689 -36.40 3.79 10.44
N GLY A 690 -35.46 3.51 9.54
CA GLY A 690 -35.11 4.40 8.43
C GLY A 690 -34.40 5.69 8.87
N LYS A 691 -33.91 5.77 10.11
CA LYS A 691 -33.20 6.94 10.66
C LYS A 691 -31.68 6.81 10.65
N GLY A 692 -31.14 5.91 9.83
CA GLY A 692 -29.70 5.68 9.68
C GLY A 692 -29.06 4.79 10.75
N LEU A 693 -29.83 4.23 11.69
CA LEU A 693 -29.34 3.22 12.62
C LEU A 693 -29.06 1.90 11.88
N ARG A 694 -28.09 1.14 12.37
CA ARG A 694 -27.70 -0.15 11.78
C ARG A 694 -27.49 -1.22 12.84
N VAL A 695 -27.56 -2.48 12.45
CA VAL A 695 -27.03 -3.61 13.22
C VAL A 695 -25.78 -4.14 12.53
N GLN A 696 -24.78 -4.52 13.31
CA GLN A 696 -23.48 -4.98 12.83
C GLN A 696 -23.11 -6.31 13.50
N ILE A 697 -22.48 -7.21 12.74
CA ILE A 697 -21.78 -8.39 13.24
C ILE A 697 -20.29 -8.20 12.96
N GLY A 698 -19.47 -8.41 13.99
CA GLY A 698 -18.02 -8.20 13.94
C GLY A 698 -17.61 -6.88 14.62
N ALA A 699 -16.47 -6.91 15.32
CA ALA A 699 -15.95 -5.77 16.07
C ALA A 699 -14.83 -5.02 15.32
N HIS A 700 -14.47 -5.48 14.13
CA HIS A 700 -13.32 -5.02 13.36
C HIS A 700 -13.65 -3.89 12.38
N THR A 701 -12.62 -3.23 11.84
CA THR A 701 -12.74 -2.23 10.77
C THR A 701 -11.78 -2.48 9.62
N ASP A 702 -10.70 -3.22 9.88
CA ASP A 702 -9.62 -3.41 8.93
C ASP A 702 -9.93 -4.42 7.82
N ASP A 703 -9.66 -3.98 6.59
CA ASP A 703 -9.66 -4.80 5.39
C ASP A 703 -8.23 -5.25 5.07
N LEU A 704 -7.96 -6.54 5.28
CA LEU A 704 -6.63 -7.12 5.06
C LEU A 704 -6.43 -7.64 3.62
N SER A 705 -7.37 -7.38 2.71
CA SER A 705 -7.33 -7.95 1.35
C SER A 705 -6.07 -7.57 0.57
N GLY A 706 -5.43 -6.44 0.92
CA GLY A 706 -4.18 -5.98 0.32
C GLY A 706 -2.90 -6.62 0.89
N LYS A 707 -2.99 -7.43 1.95
CA LYS A 707 -1.82 -8.05 2.58
C LYS A 707 -1.33 -9.28 1.82
N PRO A 708 -0.02 -9.56 1.84
CA PRO A 708 0.55 -10.75 1.19
C PRO A 708 0.25 -12.06 1.95
N GLN A 709 -0.14 -11.96 3.22
CA GLN A 709 -0.53 -13.11 4.05
C GLN A 709 -1.75 -12.73 4.89
N TRP A 710 -2.63 -13.71 5.13
CA TRP A 710 -3.89 -13.53 5.85
C TRP A 710 -3.91 -14.39 7.11
N ALA A 711 -3.66 -13.77 8.26
CA ALA A 711 -3.80 -14.40 9.59
C ALA A 711 -5.26 -14.50 10.07
N ARG A 712 -6.21 -14.00 9.28
CA ARG A 712 -7.65 -14.24 9.39
C ARG A 712 -8.30 -13.96 8.05
N VAL A 713 -9.58 -14.31 7.89
CA VAL A 713 -10.35 -13.85 6.72
C VAL A 713 -10.23 -12.31 6.62
N PRO A 714 -9.89 -11.75 5.44
CA PRO A 714 -9.48 -10.35 5.36
C PRO A 714 -10.60 -9.35 5.68
N VAL A 715 -11.87 -9.76 5.52
CA VAL A 715 -13.05 -8.98 5.88
C VAL A 715 -13.95 -9.83 6.79
N VAL A 716 -14.25 -9.33 7.99
CA VAL A 716 -15.03 -10.07 9.00
C VAL A 716 -16.24 -9.30 9.56
N VAL A 717 -16.54 -8.12 9.00
CA VAL A 717 -17.63 -7.26 9.48
C VAL A 717 -18.74 -7.10 8.43
N SER A 718 -19.97 -7.29 8.89
CA SER A 718 -21.20 -7.09 8.11
C SER A 718 -22.14 -6.14 8.83
N SER A 719 -22.77 -5.20 8.11
CA SER A 719 -23.68 -4.21 8.71
C SER A 719 -24.93 -3.95 7.86
N TRP A 720 -26.11 -3.98 8.49
CA TRP A 720 -27.43 -3.83 7.87
C TRP A 720 -28.18 -2.62 8.43
N PRO A 721 -28.87 -1.82 7.59
CA PRO A 721 -29.70 -0.73 8.07
C PRO A 721 -30.93 -1.26 8.81
N LEU A 722 -31.34 -0.55 9.85
CA LEU A 722 -32.59 -0.80 10.57
C LEU A 722 -33.75 -0.09 9.88
N ASP A 723 -34.11 -0.52 8.68
CA ASP A 723 -35.21 0.08 7.92
C ASP A 723 -36.55 -0.65 8.14
N ASN A 724 -36.47 -1.93 8.50
CA ASN A 724 -37.63 -2.80 8.69
C ASN A 724 -37.82 -3.20 10.15
N ALA A 725 -39.08 -3.41 10.52
CA ALA A 725 -39.54 -3.92 11.79
C ALA A 725 -38.83 -5.20 12.25
N THR A 726 -38.52 -6.06 11.30
CA THR A 726 -37.88 -7.34 11.49
C THR A 726 -36.90 -7.54 10.35
N LEU A 727 -35.68 -7.92 10.69
CA LEU A 727 -34.63 -8.21 9.74
C LEU A 727 -33.89 -9.48 10.14
N THR A 728 -33.49 -10.25 9.15
CA THR A 728 -32.62 -11.41 9.31
C THR A 728 -31.21 -11.00 8.95
N ILE A 729 -30.25 -11.33 9.81
CA ILE A 729 -28.82 -11.06 9.63
C ILE A 729 -28.03 -12.35 9.87
N GLY A 730 -26.75 -12.37 9.49
CA GLY A 730 -25.89 -13.53 9.66
C GLY A 730 -24.52 -13.29 9.03
N SER A 731 -23.52 -14.06 9.44
CA SER A 731 -22.15 -13.98 8.93
C SER A 731 -21.52 -15.37 8.87
N PRO A 732 -20.78 -15.74 7.80
CA PRO A 732 -20.04 -16.99 7.77
C PRO A 732 -18.94 -17.02 8.85
N MET A 733 -18.48 -15.86 9.32
CA MET A 733 -17.46 -15.74 10.36
C MET A 733 -18.04 -15.65 11.77
N GLY A 734 -19.33 -15.36 11.92
CA GLY A 734 -19.89 -14.96 13.21
C GLY A 734 -19.29 -13.63 13.71
N GLY A 735 -19.51 -13.31 14.98
CA GLY A 735 -18.94 -12.10 15.59
C GLY A 735 -19.82 -11.48 16.68
N LEU A 736 -19.25 -10.55 17.46
CA LEU A 736 -20.03 -9.73 18.40
C LEU A 736 -21.08 -8.91 17.64
N ILE A 737 -22.25 -8.72 18.25
CA ILE A 737 -23.36 -7.96 17.67
C ILE A 737 -23.36 -6.54 18.26
N PHE A 738 -23.46 -5.53 17.40
CA PHE A 738 -23.56 -4.12 17.79
C PHE A 738 -24.73 -3.44 17.11
N PHE A 739 -25.28 -2.40 17.73
CA PHE A 739 -26.08 -1.40 17.02
C PHE A 739 -25.24 -0.15 16.78
N THR A 740 -25.26 0.39 15.57
CA THR A 740 -24.53 1.63 15.26
C THR A 740 -25.48 2.78 15.01
N LEU A 741 -25.09 3.96 15.49
CA LEU A 741 -25.90 5.17 15.50
C LEU A 741 -25.21 6.24 14.64
N PRO A 742 -25.95 6.94 13.76
CA PRO A 742 -25.39 8.06 13.02
C PRO A 742 -25.01 9.20 13.97
N ARG A 743 -24.15 10.10 13.50
CA ARG A 743 -23.82 11.35 14.18
C ARG A 743 -25.09 12.17 14.47
N ASP A 744 -25.10 12.85 15.62
CA ASP A 744 -26.17 13.74 16.06
C ASP A 744 -27.57 13.08 16.19
N CYS A 745 -27.60 11.76 16.40
CA CYS A 745 -28.83 11.03 16.68
C CYS A 745 -29.34 11.33 18.10
N ASP A 746 -30.64 11.62 18.27
CA ASP A 746 -31.31 11.64 19.57
C ASP A 746 -32.81 11.33 19.42
N LEU A 747 -33.13 10.03 19.35
CA LEU A 747 -34.49 9.50 19.17
C LEU A 747 -35.04 8.88 20.47
N GLY A 748 -34.42 9.17 21.62
CA GLY A 748 -34.75 8.56 22.91
C GLY A 748 -34.23 7.13 23.06
N LEU A 749 -34.98 6.29 23.76
CA LEU A 749 -34.62 4.89 24.00
C LEU A 749 -35.13 3.97 22.89
N ALA A 750 -34.23 3.17 22.31
CA ALA A 750 -34.58 2.12 21.36
C ALA A 750 -34.66 0.77 22.08
N THR A 751 -35.74 0.02 21.82
CA THR A 751 -35.90 -1.36 22.28
C THR A 751 -35.91 -2.30 21.08
N VAL A 752 -35.07 -3.33 21.15
CA VAL A 752 -34.87 -4.34 20.11
C VAL A 752 -34.82 -5.72 20.74
N THR A 753 -35.25 -6.74 20.02
CA THR A 753 -35.14 -8.14 20.41
C THR A 753 -34.27 -8.88 19.41
N VAL A 754 -33.24 -9.56 19.89
CA VAL A 754 -32.29 -10.33 19.08
C VAL A 754 -32.46 -11.81 19.41
N SER A 755 -32.80 -12.63 18.42
CA SER A 755 -33.03 -14.07 18.54
C SER A 755 -32.03 -14.88 17.71
N GLY A 756 -31.53 -15.98 18.27
CA GLY A 756 -30.57 -16.88 17.62
C GLY A 756 -29.11 -16.64 18.03
N ALA A 757 -28.83 -15.61 18.83
CA ALA A 757 -27.48 -15.26 19.28
C ALA A 757 -27.11 -15.97 20.58
N VAL A 758 -25.81 -16.07 20.89
CA VAL A 758 -25.30 -16.61 22.16
C VAL A 758 -24.78 -15.49 23.04
N GLN A 759 -24.72 -15.71 24.35
CA GLN A 759 -24.22 -14.69 25.29
C GLN A 759 -22.69 -14.55 25.18
N ALA A 760 -22.22 -13.32 25.18
CA ALA A 760 -20.81 -12.96 25.26
C ALA A 760 -20.47 -12.41 26.66
N PRO A 761 -19.31 -12.75 27.24
CA PRO A 761 -18.87 -12.13 28.49
C PRO A 761 -18.80 -10.61 28.35
N ARG A 762 -19.59 -9.88 29.12
CA ARG A 762 -19.54 -8.42 29.17
C ARG A 762 -19.54 -7.95 30.61
N TYR A 763 -18.55 -7.14 30.97
CA TYR A 763 -18.48 -6.47 32.26
C TYR A 763 -18.62 -4.97 32.07
N GLU A 764 -19.68 -4.39 32.62
CA GLU A 764 -19.90 -2.95 32.68
C GLU A 764 -19.60 -2.43 34.08
N LEU A 765 -18.64 -1.52 34.20
CA LEU A 765 -18.24 -0.92 35.47
C LEU A 765 -19.43 -0.25 36.17
N GLY A 766 -19.68 -0.65 37.41
CA GLY A 766 -20.78 -0.12 38.23
C GLY A 766 -22.17 -0.67 37.90
N LYS A 767 -22.31 -1.49 36.84
CA LYS A 767 -23.59 -2.14 36.48
C LYS A 767 -23.56 -3.65 36.62
N THR A 768 -22.46 -4.30 36.24
CA THR A 768 -22.34 -5.76 36.31
C THR A 768 -22.14 -6.21 37.76
N ASN A 769 -22.95 -7.15 38.22
CA ASN A 769 -22.81 -7.72 39.55
C ASN A 769 -21.53 -8.57 39.64
N ALA A 770 -20.67 -8.28 40.63
CA ALA A 770 -19.37 -8.96 40.78
C ALA A 770 -19.49 -10.47 41.06
N THR A 771 -20.52 -10.91 41.79
CA THR A 771 -20.75 -12.33 42.03
C THR A 771 -21.18 -13.03 40.74
N ALA A 772 -22.13 -12.44 39.99
CA ALA A 772 -22.55 -12.97 38.69
C ALA A 772 -21.40 -12.99 37.67
N TRP A 773 -20.52 -11.98 37.70
CA TRP A 773 -19.30 -11.97 36.88
C TRP A 773 -18.45 -13.22 37.13
N ARG A 774 -18.10 -13.47 38.40
CA ARG A 774 -17.24 -14.59 38.80
C ARG A 774 -17.87 -15.96 38.55
N SER A 775 -19.16 -16.10 38.86
CA SER A 775 -19.85 -17.39 38.81
C SER A 775 -20.36 -17.76 37.42
N THR A 776 -20.62 -16.78 36.55
CA THR A 776 -21.44 -17.02 35.36
C THR A 776 -20.98 -16.22 34.14
N ILE A 777 -20.98 -14.88 34.21
CA ILE A 777 -20.84 -14.02 33.01
C ILE A 777 -19.47 -14.20 32.35
N ARG A 778 -18.37 -14.27 33.14
CA ARG A 778 -17.02 -14.47 32.58
C ARG A 778 -16.85 -15.82 31.88
N SER A 779 -17.79 -16.75 32.08
CA SER A 779 -17.81 -18.10 31.50
C SER A 779 -18.82 -18.24 30.36
N TYR A 780 -19.50 -17.16 29.94
CA TYR A 780 -20.41 -17.19 28.81
C TYR A 780 -19.74 -17.71 27.51
N PRO A 781 -20.50 -18.41 26.65
CA PRO A 781 -19.94 -19.31 25.65
C PRO A 781 -19.23 -18.61 24.48
N ALA A 782 -19.47 -17.32 24.24
CA ALA A 782 -18.85 -16.64 23.11
C ALA A 782 -17.31 -16.57 23.22
N PRO A 783 -16.59 -16.59 22.08
CA PRO A 783 -15.13 -16.50 22.03
C PRO A 783 -14.58 -15.10 22.26
N TRP A 784 -15.44 -14.07 22.31
CA TRP A 784 -15.06 -12.67 22.54
C TRP A 784 -15.76 -12.08 23.74
N ALA A 785 -15.07 -11.18 24.43
CA ALA A 785 -15.54 -10.46 25.60
C ALA A 785 -15.43 -8.94 25.45
N GLU A 786 -16.22 -8.23 26.24
CA GLU A 786 -16.18 -6.76 26.35
C GLU A 786 -16.00 -6.33 27.82
N LEU A 787 -14.99 -5.51 28.10
CA LEU A 787 -14.82 -4.85 29.40
C LEU A 787 -15.04 -3.34 29.22
N ASP A 788 -16.13 -2.83 29.77
CA ASP A 788 -16.65 -1.49 29.51
C ASP A 788 -16.53 -0.60 30.76
N SER A 789 -15.70 0.43 30.69
CA SER A 789 -15.51 1.41 31.77
C SER A 789 -16.55 2.52 31.76
N GLY A 790 -17.37 2.63 30.70
CA GLY A 790 -18.23 3.76 30.35
C GLY A 790 -17.54 4.84 29.52
N LYS A 791 -16.19 4.84 29.44
CA LYS A 791 -15.38 5.77 28.62
C LYS A 791 -14.51 5.04 27.59
N LEU A 792 -14.10 3.82 27.90
CA LEU A 792 -13.36 2.92 27.03
C LEU A 792 -13.97 1.51 27.14
N THR A 793 -14.23 0.87 26.01
CA THR A 793 -14.60 -0.55 25.93
C THR A 793 -13.44 -1.33 25.33
N ILE A 794 -12.87 -2.24 26.12
CA ILE A 794 -11.81 -3.16 25.68
C ILE A 794 -12.48 -4.43 25.14
N MET A 795 -12.16 -4.80 23.91
CA MET A 795 -12.71 -5.93 23.17
C MET A 795 -11.58 -6.91 22.87
N LEU A 796 -11.67 -8.12 23.40
CA LEU A 796 -10.59 -9.11 23.36
C LEU A 796 -11.14 -10.54 23.43
N PRO A 797 -10.34 -11.57 23.10
CA PRO A 797 -10.75 -12.95 23.25
C PRO A 797 -11.17 -13.28 24.68
N SER A 798 -12.27 -14.05 24.83
CA SER A 798 -12.80 -14.46 26.12
C SER A 798 -11.79 -15.25 26.96
N SER A 799 -10.83 -15.93 26.32
CA SER A 799 -9.75 -16.67 26.98
C SER A 799 -8.98 -15.81 27.98
N ALA A 800 -8.71 -14.55 27.64
CA ALA A 800 -7.95 -13.63 28.47
C ALA A 800 -8.72 -13.10 29.69
N ILE A 801 -10.07 -13.19 29.70
CA ILE A 801 -10.89 -12.79 30.85
C ILE A 801 -11.35 -13.95 31.72
N ARG A 802 -11.17 -15.22 31.31
CA ARG A 802 -11.74 -16.37 32.05
C ARG A 802 -11.25 -16.42 33.50
N GLN A 803 -10.00 -15.99 33.74
CA GLN A 803 -9.39 -15.95 35.07
C GLN A 803 -9.44 -14.57 35.75
N LEU A 804 -9.97 -13.53 35.08
CA LEU A 804 -10.09 -12.20 35.64
C LEU A 804 -11.27 -12.13 36.61
N SER A 805 -11.00 -12.16 37.92
CA SER A 805 -12.03 -12.23 38.97
C SER A 805 -12.73 -10.89 39.25
N ASP A 806 -12.03 -9.77 39.11
CA ASP A 806 -12.57 -8.43 39.27
C ASP A 806 -11.94 -7.45 38.25
N PRO A 807 -12.66 -7.09 37.18
CA PRO A 807 -12.20 -6.11 36.20
C PRO A 807 -12.26 -4.66 36.71
N ALA A 808 -12.95 -4.38 37.81
CA ALA A 808 -13.27 -3.00 38.21
C ALA A 808 -12.05 -2.12 38.50
N PRO A 809 -10.98 -2.59 39.18
CA PRO A 809 -9.78 -1.79 39.42
C PRO A 809 -9.09 -1.34 38.12
N VAL A 810 -8.98 -2.24 37.14
CA VAL A 810 -8.38 -1.97 35.83
C VAL A 810 -9.22 -0.95 35.06
N LEU A 811 -10.54 -1.13 35.02
CA LEU A 811 -11.44 -0.20 34.33
C LEU A 811 -11.47 1.20 34.97
N ARG A 812 -11.30 1.29 36.29
CA ARG A 812 -11.13 2.59 36.98
C ARG A 812 -9.80 3.26 36.63
N HIS A 813 -8.73 2.49 36.45
CA HIS A 813 -7.45 3.00 35.95
C HIS A 813 -7.61 3.57 34.53
N TRP A 814 -8.29 2.86 33.62
CA TRP A 814 -8.60 3.36 32.29
C TRP A 814 -9.46 4.63 32.31
N ASN A 815 -10.46 4.73 33.20
CA ASN A 815 -11.18 5.99 33.39
C ASN A 815 -10.28 7.15 33.82
N LYS A 816 -9.31 6.90 34.71
CA LYS A 816 -8.31 7.90 35.12
C LYS A 816 -7.43 8.36 33.94
N VAL A 817 -7.03 7.43 33.06
CA VAL A 817 -6.29 7.72 31.82
C VAL A 817 -7.12 8.61 30.89
N MET A 818 -8.34 8.17 30.57
CA MET A 818 -9.26 8.91 29.68
C MET A 818 -9.59 10.31 30.20
N ASP A 819 -9.68 10.47 31.52
CA ASP A 819 -9.92 11.76 32.18
C ASP A 819 -8.71 12.67 32.15
N ALA A 820 -7.51 12.13 32.38
CA ALA A 820 -6.28 12.91 32.26
C ALA A 820 -6.11 13.43 30.82
N MET A 821 -6.31 12.58 29.80
CA MET A 821 -6.21 13.03 28.41
C MET A 821 -7.29 14.06 28.05
N ALA A 822 -8.51 13.88 28.56
CA ALA A 822 -9.57 14.87 28.39
C ALA A 822 -9.24 16.23 29.03
N VAL A 823 -8.69 16.20 30.24
CA VAL A 823 -8.27 17.41 30.96
C VAL A 823 -7.16 18.13 30.20
N LEU A 824 -6.15 17.43 29.69
CA LEU A 824 -5.08 18.07 28.91
C LEU A 824 -5.57 18.56 27.54
N GLY A 825 -6.50 17.84 26.92
CA GLY A 825 -7.11 18.23 25.64
C GLY A 825 -8.14 19.36 25.79
N ASN A 826 -8.43 19.83 27.00
CA ASN A 826 -9.49 20.80 27.26
C ASN A 826 -10.86 20.38 26.69
N ILE A 827 -11.21 19.10 26.85
CA ILE A 827 -12.50 18.52 26.45
C ILE A 827 -13.25 17.98 27.67
N PRO A 828 -14.58 17.79 27.59
CA PRO A 828 -15.34 17.17 28.67
C PRO A 828 -14.83 15.77 29.03
N THR A 829 -14.63 15.51 30.33
CA THR A 829 -14.31 14.18 30.87
C THR A 829 -15.46 13.19 30.69
N GLN A 830 -16.69 13.69 30.60
CA GLN A 830 -17.83 12.94 30.13
C GLN A 830 -17.80 12.90 28.60
N ARG A 831 -17.46 11.74 28.04
CA ARG A 831 -17.43 11.55 26.59
C ARG A 831 -18.83 11.44 26.03
N TYR A 832 -19.00 11.88 24.78
CA TYR A 832 -20.25 11.71 24.02
C TYR A 832 -20.47 10.25 23.60
N ARG A 833 -19.37 9.48 23.46
CA ARG A 833 -19.36 8.02 23.29
C ARG A 833 -18.20 7.39 24.06
N ALA A 834 -18.32 6.12 24.41
CA ALA A 834 -17.15 5.35 24.85
C ALA A 834 -16.25 5.04 23.66
N GLU A 835 -14.95 5.27 23.81
CA GLU A 835 -13.92 4.80 22.89
C GLU A 835 -13.81 3.29 22.92
N ARG A 836 -13.17 2.70 21.92
CA ARG A 836 -13.07 1.24 21.77
C ARG A 836 -11.64 0.83 21.48
N PHE A 837 -11.19 -0.23 22.14
CA PHE A 837 -9.88 -0.85 21.93
C PHE A 837 -10.09 -2.32 21.57
N LEU A 838 -9.64 -2.74 20.40
CA LEU A 838 -9.81 -4.10 19.87
C LEU A 838 -8.46 -4.78 19.71
N LEU A 839 -8.37 -6.03 20.17
CA LEU A 839 -7.28 -6.93 19.76
C LEU A 839 -7.66 -7.65 18.47
N ASP A 840 -6.73 -7.76 17.54
CA ASP A 840 -6.92 -8.46 16.26
C ASP A 840 -5.79 -9.47 16.03
N ALA A 841 -6.10 -10.55 15.30
CA ALA A 841 -5.07 -11.46 14.78
C ALA A 841 -4.13 -10.73 13.81
N ASP A 842 -4.63 -9.74 13.08
CA ASP A 842 -3.83 -8.92 12.20
C ASP A 842 -4.49 -7.56 11.89
N ILE A 843 -3.68 -6.51 11.78
CA ILE A 843 -4.11 -5.12 11.57
C ILE A 843 -3.50 -4.56 10.30
N SER A 844 -4.15 -3.60 9.66
CA SER A 844 -3.80 -3.06 8.34
C SER A 844 -2.45 -2.34 8.31
N VAL A 845 -2.05 -1.70 9.43
CA VAL A 845 -0.83 -0.91 9.54
C VAL A 845 -0.30 -0.90 10.97
N GLY A 846 1.02 -0.73 11.10
CA GLY A 846 1.67 -0.52 12.40
C GLY A 846 1.68 -1.74 13.30
N TRP A 847 2.04 -1.52 14.57
CA TRP A 847 1.93 -2.51 15.65
C TRP A 847 0.64 -2.31 16.46
N MET A 848 0.19 -1.06 16.56
CA MET A 848 -1.14 -0.61 16.91
C MET A 848 -1.50 0.55 15.99
N HIS A 849 -2.78 0.90 15.90
CA HIS A 849 -3.18 2.16 15.28
C HIS A 849 -4.44 2.74 15.93
N ALA A 850 -4.52 4.07 15.91
CA ALA A 850 -5.67 4.81 16.35
C ALA A 850 -6.86 4.62 15.40
N GLY A 851 -8.06 4.84 15.93
CA GLY A 851 -9.30 4.73 15.18
C GLY A 851 -10.51 4.59 16.11
N TYR A 852 -11.65 4.26 15.52
CA TYR A 852 -12.83 3.77 16.24
C TYR A 852 -13.28 2.42 15.65
N PRO A 853 -12.71 1.30 16.12
CA PRO A 853 -11.87 1.16 17.32
C PRO A 853 -10.38 1.46 17.10
N ILE A 854 -9.67 1.71 18.19
CA ILE A 854 -8.22 1.55 18.28
C ILE A 854 -7.92 0.05 18.14
N MET A 855 -6.92 -0.32 17.37
CA MET A 855 -6.59 -1.72 17.11
C MET A 855 -5.14 -2.06 17.46
N ALA A 856 -4.92 -3.28 17.93
CA ALA A 856 -3.61 -3.83 18.24
C ALA A 856 -3.55 -5.32 17.93
N TYR A 857 -2.35 -5.85 17.71
CA TYR A 857 -2.17 -7.30 17.64
C TYR A 857 -2.55 -8.00 18.96
N ASP A 858 -3.20 -9.15 18.85
CA ASP A 858 -3.56 -10.04 19.95
C ASP A 858 -2.33 -10.77 20.54
N LEU A 859 -1.51 -10.03 21.29
CA LEU A 859 -0.24 -10.51 21.85
C LEU A 859 -0.23 -10.48 23.38
N PRO A 860 0.54 -11.37 24.05
CA PRO A 860 0.66 -11.40 25.50
C PRO A 860 1.07 -10.07 26.13
N ASP A 861 1.96 -9.31 25.48
CA ASP A 861 2.41 -8.01 25.99
C ASP A 861 1.26 -6.98 25.97
N VAL A 862 0.45 -6.98 24.92
CA VAL A 862 -0.73 -6.11 24.84
C VAL A 862 -1.78 -6.50 25.89
N HIS A 863 -1.94 -7.79 26.19
CA HIS A 863 -2.81 -8.24 27.27
C HIS A 863 -2.34 -7.71 28.63
N ASN A 864 -1.03 -7.70 28.88
CA ASN A 864 -0.46 -7.09 30.08
C ASN A 864 -0.75 -5.58 30.12
N GLU A 865 -0.55 -4.89 29.00
CA GLU A 865 -0.81 -3.46 28.87
C GLU A 865 -2.31 -3.10 29.01
N LEU A 866 -3.24 -4.03 28.81
CA LEU A 866 -4.68 -3.78 28.91
C LEU A 866 -5.30 -4.24 30.24
N LEU A 867 -4.84 -5.37 30.78
CA LEU A 867 -5.52 -6.08 31.86
C LEU A 867 -4.74 -6.13 33.18
N ASN A 868 -3.41 -5.94 33.15
CA ASN A 868 -2.57 -6.10 34.34
C ASN A 868 -2.39 -4.78 35.08
N LEU A 869 -3.18 -4.57 36.15
CA LEU A 869 -3.13 -3.32 36.93
C LEU A 869 -1.74 -3.02 37.51
N THR A 870 -1.03 -4.05 37.99
CA THR A 870 0.31 -3.87 38.56
C THR A 870 1.28 -3.37 37.50
N TYR A 871 1.23 -3.95 36.29
CA TYR A 871 2.02 -3.48 35.15
C TYR A 871 1.67 -2.04 34.78
N LEU A 872 0.37 -1.74 34.64
CA LEU A 872 -0.15 -0.41 34.32
C LEU A 872 0.30 0.69 35.30
N GLN A 873 0.42 0.37 36.58
CA GLN A 873 0.85 1.30 37.63
C GLN A 873 2.37 1.41 37.76
N TYR A 874 3.10 0.34 37.43
CA TYR A 874 4.56 0.27 37.61
C TYR A 874 5.35 0.75 36.39
N SER A 875 4.93 0.32 35.21
CA SER A 875 5.57 0.59 33.91
C SER A 875 4.79 1.62 33.09
N GLY A 876 3.46 1.64 33.24
CA GLY A 876 2.58 2.30 32.28
C GLY A 876 2.35 1.44 31.03
N ALA A 877 1.45 1.87 30.15
CA ALA A 877 1.15 1.20 28.87
C ALA A 877 1.36 2.18 27.72
N TRP A 878 2.62 2.35 27.29
CA TRP A 878 2.98 3.38 26.31
C TRP A 878 2.18 3.21 25.02
N GLY A 879 2.11 2.01 24.44
CA GLY A 879 1.40 1.74 23.19
C GLY A 879 -0.08 2.15 23.26
N PRO A 880 -0.90 1.57 24.16
CA PRO A 880 -2.30 1.96 24.27
C PRO A 880 -2.51 3.45 24.59
N TYR A 881 -1.66 4.06 25.42
CA TYR A 881 -1.78 5.49 25.70
C TYR A 881 -1.42 6.34 24.48
N HIS A 882 -0.45 5.91 23.67
CA HIS A 882 -0.02 6.57 22.44
C HIS A 882 -1.17 6.61 21.42
N GLU A 883 -1.87 5.49 21.23
CA GLU A 883 -3.02 5.41 20.32
C GLU A 883 -4.22 6.25 20.79
N ILE A 884 -4.53 6.23 22.09
CA ILE A 884 -5.56 7.12 22.64
C ILE A 884 -5.10 8.58 22.50
N GLY A 885 -3.79 8.85 22.60
CA GLY A 885 -3.20 10.17 22.40
C GLY A 885 -3.48 10.74 21.00
N HIS A 886 -3.46 9.91 19.95
CA HIS A 886 -3.82 10.35 18.59
C HIS A 886 -5.27 10.88 18.52
N GLN A 887 -6.19 10.32 19.29
CA GLN A 887 -7.58 10.81 19.38
C GLN A 887 -7.70 12.21 20.00
N HIS A 888 -6.61 12.76 20.56
CA HIS A 888 -6.54 14.07 21.19
C HIS A 888 -5.66 15.06 20.41
N GLN A 889 -5.17 14.67 19.23
CA GLN A 889 -4.44 15.59 18.37
C GLN A 889 -5.40 16.44 17.54
N TRP A 890 -5.20 17.75 17.58
CA TRP A 890 -5.97 18.70 16.77
C TRP A 890 -5.35 18.79 15.38
N ALA A 891 -6.13 18.54 14.32
CA ALA A 891 -5.62 18.61 12.94
C ALA A 891 -4.94 19.97 12.63
N ASP A 892 -5.45 21.06 13.19
CA ASP A 892 -4.90 22.42 13.04
C ASP A 892 -3.59 22.64 13.81
N ALA A 893 -3.24 21.73 14.72
CA ALA A 893 -1.96 21.68 15.44
C ALA A 893 -1.02 20.62 14.85
N GLN A 894 -1.45 19.88 13.82
CA GLN A 894 -0.62 18.87 13.17
C GLN A 894 0.07 19.45 11.93
N PHE A 895 1.40 19.34 11.90
CA PHE A 895 2.31 19.67 10.79
C PHE A 895 3.47 18.65 10.76
N SER A 896 4.40 18.77 9.80
CA SER A 896 5.53 17.83 9.66
C SER A 896 6.26 17.59 10.98
N GLY A 897 6.52 16.31 11.30
CA GLY A 897 7.14 15.86 12.56
C GLY A 897 6.20 15.74 13.77
N THR A 898 4.95 16.20 13.69
CA THR A 898 4.03 16.22 14.85
C THR A 898 3.13 14.98 14.99
N GLY A 899 2.91 14.23 13.90
CA GLY A 899 1.93 13.14 13.83
C GLY A 899 2.16 12.09 14.91
N GLU A 900 3.41 11.69 15.12
CA GLU A 900 3.80 10.67 16.10
C GLU A 900 4.42 11.24 17.38
N SER A 901 4.48 12.58 17.53
CA SER A 901 5.14 13.23 18.67
C SER A 901 4.19 14.02 19.56
N SER A 902 3.22 14.74 18.98
CA SER A 902 2.31 15.58 19.77
C SER A 902 1.30 14.76 20.59
N ASN A 903 0.91 13.57 20.12
CA ASN A 903 0.16 12.59 20.91
C ASN A 903 0.93 12.13 22.16
N ASN A 904 2.25 12.00 22.08
CA ASN A 904 3.09 11.59 23.21
C ASN A 904 3.14 12.62 24.35
N VAL A 905 2.76 13.88 24.11
CA VAL A 905 2.55 14.85 25.19
C VAL A 905 1.44 14.39 26.13
N PHE A 906 0.37 13.81 25.59
CA PHE A 906 -0.72 13.22 26.37
C PHE A 906 -0.27 11.97 27.11
N VAL A 907 0.54 11.11 26.49
CA VAL A 907 1.13 9.92 27.13
C VAL A 907 1.92 10.33 28.36
N MET A 908 2.84 11.29 28.22
CA MET A 908 3.68 11.77 29.31
C MET A 908 2.87 12.42 30.44
N TYR A 909 1.80 13.13 30.11
CA TYR A 909 0.88 13.68 31.11
C TYR A 909 0.11 12.57 31.85
N VAL A 910 -0.39 11.57 31.13
CA VAL A 910 -1.08 10.42 31.73
C VAL A 910 -0.17 9.69 32.69
N MET A 911 1.07 9.36 32.28
CA MET A 911 2.05 8.70 33.15
C MET A 911 2.27 9.49 34.46
N ASN A 912 2.34 10.82 34.35
CA ASN A 912 2.48 11.71 35.50
C ASN A 912 1.24 11.68 36.42
N VAL A 913 0.03 11.69 35.87
CA VAL A 913 -1.23 11.68 36.65
C VAL A 913 -1.52 10.30 37.24
N THR A 914 -1.19 9.21 36.53
CA THR A 914 -1.39 7.84 37.01
C THR A 914 -0.38 7.43 38.06
N GLY A 915 0.75 8.14 38.16
CA GLY A 915 1.78 7.94 39.19
C GLY A 915 2.95 7.07 38.74
N VAL A 916 3.12 6.87 37.43
CA VAL A 916 4.27 6.15 36.86
C VAL A 916 5.53 7.01 37.06
N PRO A 917 6.59 6.50 37.71
CA PRO A 917 7.80 7.28 37.95
C PRO A 917 8.50 7.70 36.64
N ARG A 918 8.71 9.01 36.44
CA ARG A 918 9.38 9.54 35.23
C ARG A 918 10.74 8.93 34.96
N ALA A 919 11.52 8.63 35.99
CA ALA A 919 12.85 8.04 35.87
C ALA A 919 12.87 6.63 35.23
N ARG A 920 11.70 6.02 35.02
CA ARG A 920 11.55 4.71 34.37
C ARG A 920 11.11 4.79 32.92
N LEU A 921 10.75 5.97 32.45
CA LEU A 921 10.37 6.20 31.07
C LEU A 921 11.61 6.63 30.32
N ASP A 922 11.89 6.01 29.17
CA ASP A 922 13.06 6.32 28.35
C ASP A 922 13.13 7.80 27.94
N THR A 923 11.98 8.47 27.85
CA THR A 923 11.86 9.91 27.54
C THR A 923 11.41 10.75 28.74
N GLY A 924 11.41 10.17 29.95
CA GLY A 924 10.80 10.76 31.13
C GLY A 924 11.55 11.89 31.79
N THR A 925 12.86 11.99 31.61
CA THR A 925 13.68 13.05 32.24
C THR A 925 14.51 13.82 31.20
N PRO A 926 14.91 15.07 31.51
CA PRO A 926 15.80 15.84 30.64
C PRO A 926 17.12 15.12 30.32
N GLU A 927 17.62 14.29 31.25
CA GLU A 927 18.82 13.47 31.09
C GLU A 927 18.59 12.32 30.11
N SER A 928 17.45 11.62 30.22
CA SER A 928 17.13 10.50 29.34
C SER A 928 16.91 10.95 27.89
N ARG A 929 16.42 12.17 27.68
CA ARG A 929 16.26 12.81 26.36
C ARG A 929 17.53 13.50 25.84
N LYS A 930 18.56 13.64 26.67
CA LYS A 930 19.81 14.35 26.30
C LYS A 930 20.47 13.79 25.04
N PRO A 931 20.63 12.48 24.85
CA PRO A 931 21.28 11.94 23.65
C PRO A 931 20.58 12.35 22.35
N THR A 932 19.24 12.21 22.29
CA THR A 932 18.43 12.62 21.14
C THR A 932 18.53 14.12 20.87
N ARG A 933 18.51 14.93 21.94
CA ARG A 933 18.67 16.39 21.82
C ARG A 933 20.05 16.76 21.28
N ASP A 934 21.11 16.22 21.88
CA ASP A 934 22.48 16.50 21.47
C ASP A 934 22.70 16.11 20.01
N GLU A 935 22.20 14.95 19.58
CA GLU A 935 22.26 14.48 18.20
C GLU A 935 21.55 15.43 17.23
N TYR A 936 20.33 15.87 17.55
CA TYR A 936 19.59 16.84 16.73
C TYR A 936 20.37 18.15 16.53
N PHE A 937 20.96 18.70 17.60
CA PHE A 937 21.73 19.94 17.52
C PHE A 937 23.11 19.75 16.88
N ALA A 938 23.76 18.60 17.07
CA ALA A 938 25.01 18.25 16.40
C ALA A 938 24.82 18.15 14.88
N ASN A 939 23.66 17.68 14.43
CA ASN A 939 23.28 17.60 13.01
C ASN A 939 22.79 18.94 12.42
N GLY A 940 23.07 20.06 13.09
CA GLY A 940 22.75 21.41 12.61
C GLY A 940 21.31 21.84 12.86
N ALA A 941 20.54 21.11 13.68
CA ALA A 941 19.13 21.38 13.96
C ALA A 941 18.29 21.52 12.68
N ASN A 942 18.40 20.57 11.76
CA ASN A 942 17.61 20.60 10.53
C ASN A 942 16.14 20.23 10.85
N TRP A 943 15.29 21.24 11.03
CA TRP A 943 13.89 21.04 11.41
C TRP A 943 13.11 20.18 10.40
N GLU A 944 13.30 20.40 9.10
CA GLU A 944 12.54 19.70 8.06
C GLU A 944 12.88 18.21 7.98
N ARG A 945 14.13 17.84 8.26
CA ARG A 945 14.64 16.47 8.12
C ARG A 945 14.70 15.70 9.44
N ASP A 946 15.20 16.35 10.50
CA ASP A 946 15.67 15.68 11.71
C ASP A 946 14.77 15.92 12.93
N TRP A 947 13.76 16.80 12.83
CA TRP A 947 12.77 17.04 13.90
C TRP A 947 11.72 15.92 13.93
N GLY A 948 12.21 14.68 14.05
CA GLY A 948 11.42 13.47 14.16
C GLY A 948 10.82 13.28 15.56
N VAL A 949 10.17 12.12 15.75
CA VAL A 949 9.29 11.81 16.89
C VAL A 949 9.82 12.27 18.25
N PHE A 950 11.01 11.82 18.64
CA PHE A 950 11.54 12.08 19.98
C PHE A 950 12.23 13.44 20.15
N ALA A 951 12.80 14.01 19.07
CA ALA A 951 13.32 15.38 19.09
C ALA A 951 12.17 16.40 19.22
N ALA A 952 11.07 16.16 18.49
CA ALA A 952 9.83 16.91 18.62
C ALA A 952 9.23 16.78 20.02
N LEU A 953 9.15 15.56 20.56
CA LEU A 953 8.68 15.35 21.93
C LEU A 953 9.53 16.08 22.97
N ASP A 954 10.88 16.09 22.86
CA ASP A 954 11.73 16.84 23.78
C ASP A 954 11.44 18.35 23.71
N THR A 955 11.26 18.89 22.50
CA THR A 955 10.83 20.29 22.31
C THR A 955 9.54 20.59 23.08
N TYR A 956 8.55 19.70 23.00
CA TYR A 956 7.30 19.86 23.73
C TYR A 956 7.46 19.71 25.24
N LEU A 957 8.28 18.76 25.71
CA LEU A 957 8.46 18.50 27.13
C LEU A 957 9.25 19.61 27.83
N LEU A 958 10.20 20.26 27.16
CA LEU A 958 10.89 21.44 27.70
C LEU A 958 9.91 22.60 27.98
N LEU A 959 8.88 22.78 27.13
CA LEU A 959 7.81 23.74 27.38
C LEU A 959 6.93 23.32 28.57
N ALA A 960 6.60 22.02 28.70
CA ALA A 960 5.88 21.52 29.88
C ALA A 960 6.67 21.69 31.18
N GLU A 961 7.99 21.52 31.14
CA GLU A 961 8.89 21.71 32.29
C GLU A 961 9.03 23.19 32.66
N GLY A 962 9.04 24.08 31.66
CA GLY A 962 9.11 25.52 31.86
C GLY A 962 7.83 26.18 32.39
N PHE A 963 6.66 25.70 31.93
CA PHE A 963 5.36 26.35 32.19
C PHE A 963 4.35 25.47 32.95
N GLY A 964 4.66 24.19 33.16
CA GLY A 964 3.77 23.20 33.77
C GLY A 964 2.72 22.65 32.79
N TRP A 965 2.09 21.52 33.12
CA TRP A 965 1.11 20.85 32.25
C TRP A 965 -0.13 21.69 31.90
N ARG A 966 -0.50 22.65 32.76
CA ARG A 966 -1.60 23.58 32.48
C ARG A 966 -1.37 24.38 31.18
N PHE A 967 -0.11 24.62 30.81
CA PHE A 967 0.25 25.24 29.54
C PHE A 967 -0.39 24.53 28.35
N TYR A 968 -0.25 23.21 28.22
CA TYR A 968 -0.81 22.45 27.10
C TYR A 968 -2.33 22.34 27.14
N ARG A 969 -2.94 22.36 28.34
CA ARG A 969 -4.39 22.51 28.45
C ARG A 969 -4.85 23.84 27.87
N ASP A 970 -4.21 24.94 28.26
CA ASP A 970 -4.60 26.27 27.83
C ASP A 970 -4.26 26.48 26.32
N VAL A 971 -3.24 25.80 25.77
CA VAL A 971 -3.02 25.69 24.31
C VAL A 971 -4.15 24.92 23.63
N SER A 972 -4.52 23.75 24.14
CA SER A 972 -5.63 22.96 23.59
C SER A 972 -6.94 23.74 23.61
N ALA A 973 -7.17 24.58 24.63
CA ALA A 973 -8.34 25.44 24.70
C ALA A 973 -8.47 26.37 23.48
N VAL A 974 -7.36 26.91 22.97
CA VAL A 974 -7.36 27.72 21.75
C VAL A 974 -7.83 26.90 20.56
N TYR A 975 -7.23 25.72 20.34
CA TYR A 975 -7.59 24.83 19.22
C TYR A 975 -9.03 24.33 19.28
N THR A 976 -9.52 23.94 20.47
CA THR A 976 -10.92 23.50 20.65
C THR A 976 -11.95 24.59 20.36
N SER A 977 -11.53 25.87 20.36
CA SER A 977 -12.38 27.03 20.10
C SER A 977 -12.22 27.62 18.69
N LEU A 978 -11.41 26.99 17.83
CA LEU A 978 -11.16 27.51 16.48
C LEU A 978 -12.44 27.50 15.66
N PRO A 979 -12.82 28.64 15.04
CA PRO A 979 -14.03 28.71 14.22
C PRO A 979 -13.85 28.04 12.86
N ASN A 980 -12.63 28.03 12.32
CA ASN A 980 -12.31 27.52 10.98
C ASN A 980 -11.03 26.68 11.01
N ARG A 981 -10.94 25.72 10.08
CA ARG A 981 -9.73 24.91 9.87
C ARG A 981 -8.59 25.72 9.24
N ILE A 982 -7.36 25.39 9.60
CA ILE A 982 -6.11 25.92 9.06
C ILE A 982 -5.54 24.88 8.11
N TRP A 983 -5.72 25.09 6.80
CA TRP A 983 -5.30 24.11 5.80
C TRP A 983 -3.80 24.17 5.48
N ASP A 984 -3.23 25.37 5.41
CA ASP A 984 -1.83 25.59 5.08
C ASP A 984 -0.90 25.17 6.24
N GLU A 985 0.07 24.30 5.97
CA GLU A 985 0.97 23.77 6.98
C GLU A 985 1.89 24.85 7.56
N GLY A 986 2.42 25.74 6.70
CA GLY A 986 3.26 26.85 7.14
C GLY A 986 2.54 27.73 8.16
N GLU A 987 1.27 28.02 7.90
CA GLU A 987 0.41 28.76 8.82
C GLU A 987 0.10 27.98 10.10
N ARG A 988 -0.06 26.65 10.08
CA ARG A 988 -0.19 25.84 11.32
C ARG A 988 1.03 25.98 12.21
N VAL A 989 2.24 25.94 11.64
CA VAL A 989 3.50 26.16 12.38
C VAL A 989 3.52 27.54 13.02
N GLN A 990 3.19 28.58 12.25
CA GLN A 990 3.16 29.95 12.79
C GLN A 990 2.10 30.12 13.87
N PHE A 991 0.90 29.57 13.65
CA PHE A 991 -0.21 29.63 14.59
C PHE A 991 0.13 28.93 15.90
N PHE A 992 0.81 27.77 15.85
CA PHE A 992 1.30 27.07 17.03
C PHE A 992 2.27 27.94 17.84
N VAL A 993 3.27 28.55 17.19
CA VAL A 993 4.25 29.43 17.86
C VAL A 993 3.57 30.65 18.49
N ARG A 994 2.68 31.34 17.76
CA ARG A 994 1.95 32.49 18.31
C ARG A 994 1.04 32.10 19.46
N THR A 995 0.39 30.94 19.38
CA THR A 995 -0.47 30.39 20.43
C THR A 995 0.33 30.11 21.69
N THR A 996 1.47 29.44 21.57
CA THR A 996 2.35 29.13 22.70
C THR A 996 2.95 30.39 23.34
N CYS A 997 3.35 31.40 22.55
CA CYS A 997 3.73 32.73 23.07
C CYS A 997 2.58 33.37 23.87
N SER A 998 1.38 33.39 23.29
CA SER A 998 0.20 34.02 23.88
C SER A 998 -0.23 33.34 25.18
N VAL A 999 -0.20 32.00 25.23
CA VAL A 999 -0.58 31.22 26.42
C VAL A 999 0.46 31.34 27.52
N SER A 1000 1.76 31.24 27.19
CA SER A 1000 2.85 31.42 28.16
C SER A 1000 3.02 32.85 28.67
N LYS A 1001 2.48 33.84 27.94
CA LYS A 1001 2.73 35.28 28.17
C LYS A 1001 4.23 35.61 28.12
N ARG A 1002 4.97 34.90 27.28
CA ARG A 1002 6.42 35.07 27.06
C ARG A 1002 6.73 35.05 25.58
N ASN A 1003 7.81 35.73 25.22
CA ASN A 1003 8.38 35.62 23.89
C ASN A 1003 9.14 34.29 23.76
N LEU A 1004 8.57 33.33 23.02
CA LEU A 1004 9.18 32.01 22.75
C LEU A 1004 9.93 31.94 21.41
N VAL A 1005 10.03 33.07 20.68
CA VAL A 1005 10.78 33.11 19.41
C VAL A 1005 12.22 32.64 19.57
N PRO A 1006 12.99 33.05 20.61
CA PRO A 1006 14.36 32.56 20.79
C PRO A 1006 14.43 31.03 20.98
N PHE A 1007 13.49 30.46 21.74
CA PHE A 1007 13.38 29.03 21.96
C PHE A 1007 13.15 28.28 20.64
N PHE A 1008 12.10 28.63 19.88
CA PHE A 1008 11.78 27.95 18.62
C PHE A 1008 12.83 28.20 17.53
N ALA A 1009 13.47 29.38 17.53
CA ALA A 1009 14.56 29.68 16.60
C ALA A 1009 15.79 28.79 16.87
N LYS A 1010 16.08 28.42 18.12
CA LYS A 1010 17.13 27.45 18.42
C LYS A 1010 16.83 26.09 17.80
N TRP A 1011 15.58 25.63 17.88
CA TRP A 1011 15.13 24.41 17.18
C TRP A 1011 14.98 24.57 15.66
N ASN A 1012 15.37 25.72 15.10
CA ASN A 1012 15.35 26.05 13.67
C ASN A 1012 13.96 26.02 13.01
N PHE A 1013 12.91 26.37 13.77
CA PHE A 1013 11.57 26.51 13.20
C PHE A 1013 11.55 27.62 12.12
N PRO A 1014 10.76 27.46 11.05
CA PRO A 1014 10.66 28.45 9.96
C PRO A 1014 9.80 29.66 10.38
N LEU A 1015 10.30 30.50 11.29
CA LEU A 1015 9.53 31.62 11.86
C LEU A 1015 9.47 32.84 10.92
N THR A 1016 8.25 33.24 10.54
CA THR A 1016 8.01 34.44 9.72
C THR A 1016 8.22 35.73 10.53
N GLN A 1017 8.49 36.84 9.83
CA GLN A 1017 8.63 38.15 10.49
C GLN A 1017 7.38 38.56 11.27
N ALA A 1018 6.18 38.29 10.73
CA ALA A 1018 4.93 38.57 11.40
C ALA A 1018 4.79 37.82 12.74
N THR A 1019 5.22 36.56 12.81
CA THR A 1019 5.27 35.79 14.06
C THR A 1019 6.29 36.36 15.03
N ARG A 1020 7.48 36.76 14.55
CA ARG A 1020 8.51 37.39 15.38
C ARG A 1020 8.02 38.70 15.99
N ASP A 1021 7.37 39.56 15.21
CA ASP A 1021 6.83 40.84 15.66
C ASP A 1021 5.67 40.67 16.65
N ALA A 1022 4.82 39.66 16.43
CA ALA A 1022 3.70 39.36 17.33
C ALA A 1022 4.18 38.86 18.70
N CYS A 1023 5.09 37.87 18.73
CA CYS A 1023 5.64 37.33 19.98
C CYS A 1023 6.62 38.31 20.66
N GLY A 1024 7.35 39.12 19.89
CA GLY A 1024 8.37 40.05 20.39
C GLY A 1024 7.84 41.16 21.31
N LYS A 1025 6.53 41.41 21.30
CA LYS A 1025 5.84 42.34 22.22
C LYS A 1025 5.73 41.81 23.65
N LEU A 1026 5.98 40.52 23.87
CA LEU A 1026 5.91 39.87 25.18
C LEU A 1026 7.27 39.88 25.88
N PRO A 1027 7.31 39.86 27.22
CA PRO A 1027 8.55 39.73 27.98
C PRO A 1027 9.33 38.47 27.60
N ALA A 1028 10.67 38.55 27.64
CA ALA A 1028 11.54 37.40 27.39
C ALA A 1028 11.30 36.27 28.40
N TRP A 1029 11.44 35.02 27.96
CA TRP A 1029 11.42 33.86 28.84
C TRP A 1029 12.77 33.70 29.53
N ALA A 1030 12.93 34.27 30.73
CA ALA A 1030 14.20 34.25 31.46
C ALA A 1030 14.65 32.83 31.87
N GLN A 1031 13.72 31.88 31.95
CA GLN A 1031 13.99 30.47 32.28
C GLN A 1031 14.13 29.59 31.03
N ASP A 1032 14.32 30.18 29.84
CA ASP A 1032 14.61 29.43 28.62
C ASP A 1032 15.80 28.49 28.87
N PRO A 1033 15.62 27.15 28.73
CA PRO A 1033 16.68 26.21 29.00
C PRO A 1033 17.71 26.14 27.87
N MET A 1034 17.39 26.65 26.68
CA MET A 1034 18.23 26.48 25.48
C MET A 1034 19.64 27.05 25.64
N PRO A 1035 19.88 28.25 26.22
CA PRO A 1035 21.23 28.76 26.44
C PRO A 1035 22.11 27.87 27.32
N ARG A 1036 21.52 27.05 28.20
CA ARG A 1036 22.24 26.09 29.04
C ARG A 1036 22.41 24.73 28.36
N LEU A 1037 21.36 24.27 27.67
CA LEU A 1037 21.34 22.94 27.05
C LEU A 1037 22.13 22.90 25.74
N VAL A 1038 22.19 24.02 25.02
CA VAL A 1038 22.86 24.19 23.73
C VAL A 1038 23.57 25.56 23.72
N PRO A 1039 24.73 25.66 24.40
CA PRO A 1039 25.47 26.91 24.59
C PRO A 1039 25.90 27.60 23.29
#